data_AF-A0A452VNV5-F1
#
_entry.id   AF-A0A452VNV5-F1
#
_cell.length_a   1.000
_cell.length_b   1.000
_cell.length_c   1.000
_cell.angle_alpha   90.00
_cell.angle_beta   90.00
_cell.angle_gamma   90.00
#
_symmetry.space_group_name_H-M   'P 1'
#
loop_
_entity.id
_entity.type
_entity.pdbx_description
1 polymer ?
#
loop_
_entity_poly.entity_id
_entity_poly.type
_entity_poly.pdbx_seq_one_letter_code
_entity_poly.pdbx_strand_id
1 'polypeptide(L)'
;MASPTATNPAHAHFESFLQAQLCQDVLSSFQGLCEALGLEPGGGLPQYHKIKAQLNYWSAKSLWAKLDKRAGQPVYQQGRACAHTKCLVVGAGPCGLRAAVELALLGARVVLVEKRTKFSRHNVLHLWPFTIHDLRALGAKKFYGRFCTGTLDHISIRQLQLLLLKVALLLGVEIHWGVTFTGLQPPPKKGSGWRAQLQPSSPAQLANYEFDVLISAAGGKFVPEGFTVREMRGKLAIGITVNFVNGRTVEETQVPEISGVARIYNQSFFQSLLKATGIDLENIVYYKDDTHYFVMTAKKQCLLRLGVLRQDWPETDRLLGSANVVPEALQRFVRAAADFATHGKLGKLEFARDAHGRPDISAFDFTSMMRAESSARVQEKHGARLLLGLVGDCLVEPFWPLGTGVARGFLAAFDAAWMVKRWAEGAGPLEVLAERESLYQLLSQTSPENMHRNVAQYGLDPATRYPTLNLRAVTPNQVRDLYDVVAKEPVRRNSDKIDGGKPATGAAGTQEELLRWCQEQTAGYPGVRVTDLLRPDLLEPSELQGLGALEATAWALKMAEHELGITPVLSAKAVVARSDPLGLIAYLSHFHSIFKNVPPNPGPTSQGFPATSSAVLFLGKLQRTLQRTRAQENGEDTGGKKPRLEVEANSPSVEEPPAPDSGVPPTPPSQNQEAGAGELCALCGEHLYILERLCAEGRFFHRNCFRCHTCEAMLWQGGYGQHPEDGHFYCLQHLPQTGHKEDGTDLGPESQDLPTPAENSMPSGPSTSVIPQEGTSPVPDPSQPTRRLIRLSSPERQRLSSLNLTPDPELEPPPKPPRSCAALARQALEGSFVGWGVPGQSPQVVVAMEEEEEQSPSSSDEEKEAEETVALDSDTEQALLTLAKNSGTMSKYPTWRRTLMRRAREEEMKRFCKAQAVQRRLNEIETALGELEAEGTKVELALRSHSALLAQQKSPWLEQWLQLVQKKNSLLAEEAELMLTVKELNLQEQQLQLDQELRGYMNQEGTLKTPADRQAEDQLLKKLVDVVNQRDELIRFQEERRLSELPSKPGTQG
;
A
#
# COMPACT_ATOMS: atom_id res chain seq x y z
N MET A 1 -4.36 65.03 0.86
CA MET A 1 -5.72 64.95 1.43
C MET A 1 -6.35 63.63 1.00
N ALA A 2 -6.33 62.62 1.88
CA ALA A 2 -7.21 61.47 1.79
C ALA A 2 -7.68 61.21 3.22
N SER A 3 -8.97 61.44 3.50
CA SER A 3 -9.56 60.95 4.73
C SER A 3 -9.51 59.42 4.70
N PRO A 4 -9.28 58.74 5.84
CA PRO A 4 -9.52 57.31 5.92
C PRO A 4 -11.01 57.09 5.69
N THR A 5 -11.38 56.64 4.48
CA THR A 5 -12.74 56.14 4.21
C THR A 5 -13.04 55.08 5.25
N ALA A 6 -14.19 55.20 5.93
CA ALA A 6 -14.50 54.40 7.11
C ALA A 6 -14.43 52.89 6.81
N THR A 7 -13.27 52.30 7.09
CA THR A 7 -13.00 50.89 6.90
C THR A 7 -13.86 50.12 7.89
N ASN A 8 -14.84 49.36 7.40
CA ASN A 8 -15.60 48.42 8.21
C ASN A 8 -14.60 47.60 9.06
N PRO A 9 -14.66 47.67 10.42
CA PRO A 9 -13.65 47.05 11.27
C PRO A 9 -13.55 45.55 11.02
N ALA A 10 -14.66 44.87 10.74
CA ALA A 10 -14.66 43.45 10.41
C ALA A 10 -13.89 43.13 9.11
N HIS A 11 -13.87 44.03 8.12
CA HIS A 11 -13.00 43.86 6.93
C HIS A 11 -11.52 44.00 7.30
N ALA A 12 -11.17 44.96 8.17
CA ALA A 12 -9.80 45.16 8.61
C ALA A 12 -9.28 43.99 9.46
N HIS A 13 -10.07 43.49 10.41
CA HIS A 13 -9.75 42.28 11.19
C HIS A 13 -9.64 41.04 10.30
N PHE A 14 -10.50 40.87 9.29
CA PHE A 14 -10.42 39.72 8.37
C PHE A 14 -9.18 39.78 7.48
N GLU A 15 -8.81 40.94 6.92
CA GLU A 15 -7.54 41.06 6.17
C GLU A 15 -6.32 40.85 7.06
N SER A 16 -6.33 41.34 8.31
CA SER A 16 -5.29 41.06 9.30
C SER A 16 -5.17 39.55 9.57
N PHE A 17 -6.29 38.87 9.79
CA PHE A 17 -6.37 37.41 9.98
C PHE A 17 -5.86 36.62 8.76
N LEU A 18 -6.23 37.04 7.54
CA LEU A 18 -5.70 36.43 6.33
C LEU A 18 -4.17 36.57 6.24
N GLN A 19 -3.63 37.74 6.58
CA GLN A 19 -2.22 38.08 6.40
C GLN A 19 -1.31 37.61 7.56
N ALA A 20 -1.85 37.43 8.77
CA ALA A 20 -1.14 37.04 10.00
C ALA A 20 -0.18 35.84 9.82
N GLN A 21 1.06 35.98 10.30
CA GLN A 21 2.16 35.00 10.11
C GLN A 21 2.63 34.32 11.41
N LEU A 22 2.12 34.74 12.59
CA LEU A 22 2.34 34.08 13.87
C LEU A 22 1.03 33.50 14.40
N CYS A 23 1.12 32.45 15.22
CA CYS A 23 -0.06 31.77 15.77
C CYS A 23 -0.90 32.70 16.67
N GLN A 24 -0.25 33.56 17.46
CA GLN A 24 -0.93 34.50 18.34
C GLN A 24 -1.66 35.58 17.53
N ASP A 25 -1.03 36.14 16.49
CA ASP A 25 -1.65 37.10 15.57
C ASP A 25 -2.91 36.54 14.91
N VAL A 26 -2.89 35.26 14.49
CA VAL A 26 -4.06 34.58 13.90
C VAL A 26 -5.20 34.47 14.91
N LEU A 27 -4.90 34.18 16.17
CA LEU A 27 -5.91 34.04 17.22
C LEU A 27 -6.50 35.40 17.61
N SER A 28 -5.68 36.43 17.81
CA SER A 28 -6.13 37.76 18.22
C SER A 28 -6.89 38.49 17.11
N SER A 29 -6.45 38.38 15.85
CA SER A 29 -7.20 38.92 14.70
C SER A 29 -8.50 38.18 14.44
N PHE A 30 -8.57 36.86 14.68
CA PHE A 30 -9.82 36.11 14.62
C PHE A 30 -10.77 36.47 15.77
N GLN A 31 -10.26 36.68 16.99
CA GLN A 31 -11.06 37.13 18.12
C GLN A 31 -11.66 38.52 17.84
N GLY A 32 -10.83 39.50 17.46
CA GLY A 32 -11.30 40.85 17.10
C GLY A 32 -12.27 40.86 15.91
N LEU A 33 -12.13 39.89 14.99
CA LEU A 33 -13.12 39.68 13.92
C LEU A 33 -14.46 39.16 14.47
N CYS A 34 -14.44 38.23 15.42
CA CYS A 34 -15.66 37.69 16.03
C CYS A 34 -16.38 38.77 16.88
N GLU A 35 -15.62 39.53 17.67
CA GLU A 35 -16.10 40.70 18.43
C GLU A 35 -16.74 41.75 17.49
N ALA A 36 -16.08 42.10 16.39
CA ALA A 36 -16.59 43.05 15.38
C ALA A 36 -17.81 42.54 14.58
N LEU A 37 -18.21 41.27 14.74
CA LEU A 37 -19.37 40.65 14.10
C LEU A 37 -20.46 40.21 15.11
N GLY A 38 -20.25 40.44 16.41
CA GLY A 38 -21.15 40.03 17.48
C GLY A 38 -21.22 38.50 17.67
N LEU A 39 -20.08 37.81 17.58
CA LEU A 39 -19.97 36.35 17.61
C LEU A 39 -18.97 35.86 18.66
N GLU A 40 -19.25 34.70 19.25
CA GLU A 40 -18.30 33.95 20.08
C GLU A 40 -17.50 32.93 19.24
N PRO A 41 -16.18 32.77 19.46
CA PRO A 41 -15.38 31.68 18.91
C PRO A 41 -15.85 30.28 19.34
N GLY A 42 -15.62 29.27 18.49
CA GLY A 42 -15.96 27.86 18.81
C GLY A 42 -17.44 27.51 18.62
N GLY A 43 -18.19 28.33 17.86
CA GLY A 43 -19.63 28.15 17.63
C GLY A 43 -20.00 27.19 16.49
N GLY A 44 -19.05 26.42 15.95
CA GLY A 44 -19.26 25.48 14.85
C GLY A 44 -19.74 26.11 13.53
N LEU A 45 -20.33 25.29 12.66
CA LEU A 45 -20.87 25.76 11.37
C LEU A 45 -21.91 26.91 11.47
N PRO A 46 -22.76 27.02 12.52
CA PRO A 46 -23.58 28.22 12.73
C PRO A 46 -22.77 29.52 12.88
N GLN A 47 -21.56 29.47 13.44
CA GLN A 47 -20.63 30.60 13.46
C GLN A 47 -20.10 30.89 12.05
N TYR A 48 -19.65 29.87 11.31
CA TYR A 48 -19.19 30.00 9.91
C TYR A 48 -20.24 30.70 9.05
N HIS A 49 -21.50 30.27 9.11
CA HIS A 49 -22.59 30.87 8.33
C HIS A 49 -22.82 32.35 8.67
N LYS A 50 -22.76 32.73 9.96
CA LYS A 50 -22.87 34.13 10.38
C LYS A 50 -21.68 34.98 9.91
N ILE A 51 -20.45 34.48 10.05
CA ILE A 51 -19.23 35.13 9.54
C ILE A 51 -19.36 35.36 8.02
N LYS A 52 -19.72 34.32 7.27
CA LYS A 52 -19.86 34.34 5.82
C LYS A 52 -20.92 35.33 5.33
N ALA A 53 -22.07 35.37 6.00
CA ALA A 53 -23.18 36.26 5.66
C ALA A 53 -22.82 37.74 5.86
N GLN A 54 -22.15 38.08 6.96
CA GLN A 54 -21.74 39.46 7.26
C GLN A 54 -20.52 39.90 6.43
N LEU A 55 -19.57 39.00 6.12
CA LEU A 55 -18.37 39.29 5.33
C LEU A 55 -18.57 39.06 3.81
N ASN A 56 -19.68 39.50 3.24
CA ASN A 56 -20.03 39.30 1.83
C ASN A 56 -19.34 40.29 0.87
N TYR A 57 -18.03 40.52 1.02
CA TYR A 57 -17.25 41.48 0.23
C TYR A 57 -16.23 40.82 -0.71
N TRP A 58 -15.75 41.60 -1.70
CA TRP A 58 -15.01 41.10 -2.87
C TRP A 58 -13.79 40.21 -2.53
N SER A 59 -13.06 40.54 -1.46
CA SER A 59 -11.84 39.84 -1.08
C SER A 59 -12.15 38.44 -0.51
N ALA A 60 -13.25 38.31 0.23
CA ALA A 60 -13.64 37.10 0.94
C ALA A 60 -14.50 36.13 0.11
N LYS A 61 -15.31 36.64 -0.84
CA LYS A 61 -16.20 35.82 -1.72
C LYS A 61 -15.52 34.59 -2.35
N SER A 62 -14.26 34.71 -2.76
CA SER A 62 -13.50 33.60 -3.38
C SER A 62 -13.05 32.50 -2.41
N LEU A 63 -12.98 32.78 -1.11
CA LEU A 63 -12.76 31.80 -0.04
C LEU A 63 -14.08 31.11 0.34
N TRP A 64 -15.16 31.90 0.45
CA TRP A 64 -16.51 31.40 0.74
C TRP A 64 -16.97 30.36 -0.29
N ALA A 65 -16.93 30.70 -1.59
CA ALA A 65 -17.29 29.78 -2.66
C ALA A 65 -16.44 28.48 -2.70
N LYS A 66 -15.25 28.51 -2.08
CA LYS A 66 -14.35 27.35 -1.97
C LYS A 66 -14.72 26.44 -0.80
N LEU A 67 -14.91 27.01 0.39
CA LEU A 67 -15.34 26.27 1.57
C LEU A 67 -16.76 25.73 1.41
N ASP A 68 -17.66 26.54 0.84
CA ASP A 68 -19.03 26.14 0.50
C ASP A 68 -19.06 24.98 -0.50
N LYS A 69 -18.20 25.00 -1.55
CA LYS A 69 -18.11 23.88 -2.50
C LYS A 69 -17.66 22.57 -1.84
N ARG A 70 -16.86 22.62 -0.77
CA ARG A 70 -16.52 21.43 0.01
C ARG A 70 -17.68 21.02 0.92
N ALA A 71 -18.20 21.94 1.73
CA ALA A 71 -19.31 21.69 2.66
C ALA A 71 -20.59 21.16 1.97
N GLY A 72 -20.83 21.54 0.71
CA GLY A 72 -21.94 21.07 -0.11
C GLY A 72 -21.78 19.67 -0.73
N GLN A 73 -20.66 18.96 -0.51
CA GLN A 73 -20.54 17.57 -0.99
C GLN A 73 -21.50 16.65 -0.20
N PRO A 74 -22.15 15.65 -0.84
CA PRO A 74 -23.19 14.85 -0.20
C PRO A 74 -22.79 14.18 1.12
N VAL A 75 -21.52 13.76 1.26
CA VAL A 75 -21.00 13.05 2.44
C VAL A 75 -21.14 13.83 3.75
N TYR A 76 -21.18 15.16 3.71
CA TYR A 76 -21.36 16.00 4.90
C TYR A 76 -22.83 16.23 5.28
N GLN A 77 -23.78 15.88 4.40
CA GLN A 77 -25.22 16.07 4.59
C GLN A 77 -25.58 17.52 5.03
N GLN A 78 -24.96 18.53 4.40
CA GLN A 78 -25.09 19.95 4.77
C GLN A 78 -24.67 20.27 6.22
N GLY A 79 -23.68 19.55 6.75
CA GLY A 79 -23.23 19.70 8.14
C GLY A 79 -24.15 19.05 9.17
N ARG A 80 -24.82 17.96 8.79
CA ARG A 80 -25.74 17.22 9.68
C ARG A 80 -25.29 15.79 10.01
N ALA A 81 -24.38 15.21 9.21
CA ALA A 81 -23.97 13.81 9.31
C ALA A 81 -23.45 13.40 10.71
N CYS A 82 -22.85 14.34 11.45
CA CYS A 82 -22.36 14.12 12.81
C CYS A 82 -22.89 15.15 13.83
N ALA A 83 -24.09 15.71 13.61
CA ALA A 83 -24.63 16.84 14.40
C ALA A 83 -24.78 16.58 15.93
N HIS A 84 -24.78 15.32 16.36
CA HIS A 84 -24.85 14.93 17.78
C HIS A 84 -23.51 14.45 18.36
N THR A 85 -22.49 14.30 17.51
CA THR A 85 -21.15 13.80 17.87
C THR A 85 -20.30 14.91 18.49
N LYS A 86 -19.56 14.57 19.55
CA LYS A 86 -18.64 15.45 20.26
C LYS A 86 -17.23 14.89 20.16
N CYS A 87 -16.34 15.65 19.52
CA CYS A 87 -14.99 15.23 19.19
C CYS A 87 -13.94 16.03 19.97
N LEU A 88 -13.09 15.36 20.73
CA LEU A 88 -11.81 15.91 21.18
C LEU A 88 -10.69 15.55 20.20
N VAL A 89 -9.95 16.54 19.73
CA VAL A 89 -8.76 16.36 18.88
C VAL A 89 -7.51 16.75 19.67
N VAL A 90 -6.49 15.89 19.67
CA VAL A 90 -5.24 16.12 20.41
C VAL A 90 -4.11 16.46 19.45
N GLY A 91 -3.65 17.72 19.47
CA GLY A 91 -2.53 18.25 18.70
C GLY A 91 -2.94 19.10 17.49
N ALA A 92 -2.46 20.35 17.45
CA ALA A 92 -2.62 21.26 16.31
C ALA A 92 -1.53 21.04 15.24
N GLY A 93 -1.07 19.80 15.06
CA GLY A 93 -0.26 19.41 13.92
C GLY A 93 -1.04 19.51 12.61
N PRO A 94 -0.39 19.50 11.43
CA PRO A 94 -1.08 19.55 10.14
C PRO A 94 -2.21 18.52 10.03
N CYS A 95 -1.94 17.26 10.42
CA CYS A 95 -2.90 16.17 10.32
C CYS A 95 -4.07 16.31 11.31
N GLY A 96 -3.81 16.84 12.53
CA GLY A 96 -4.85 17.09 13.54
C GLY A 96 -5.77 18.24 13.17
N LEU A 97 -5.21 19.37 12.73
CA LEU A 97 -5.99 20.46 12.14
C LEU A 97 -6.76 19.99 10.90
N ARG A 98 -6.16 19.15 10.06
CA ARG A 98 -6.82 18.59 8.87
C ARG A 98 -8.01 17.70 9.22
N ALA A 99 -7.90 16.86 10.26
CA ALA A 99 -9.01 16.06 10.77
C ALA A 99 -10.11 16.94 11.39
N ALA A 100 -9.74 17.94 12.19
CA ALA A 100 -10.69 18.89 12.79
C ALA A 100 -11.52 19.64 11.74
N VAL A 101 -10.92 20.00 10.60
CA VAL A 101 -11.64 20.59 9.45
C VAL A 101 -12.71 19.65 8.89
N GLU A 102 -12.42 18.37 8.68
CA GLU A 102 -13.43 17.42 8.15
C GLU A 102 -14.54 17.12 9.18
N LEU A 103 -14.18 16.97 10.45
CA LEU A 103 -15.15 16.74 11.54
C LEU A 103 -16.09 17.95 11.72
N ALA A 104 -15.58 19.18 11.56
CA ALA A 104 -16.40 20.38 11.55
C ALA A 104 -17.33 20.45 10.33
N LEU A 105 -16.85 20.07 9.14
CA LEU A 105 -17.67 19.99 7.92
C LEU A 105 -18.78 18.92 8.03
N LEU A 106 -18.52 17.79 8.70
CA LEU A 106 -19.53 16.78 9.04
C LEU A 106 -20.60 17.28 10.04
N GLY A 107 -20.35 18.41 10.72
CA GLY A 107 -21.28 19.00 11.70
C GLY A 107 -21.02 18.64 13.16
N ALA A 108 -19.95 17.92 13.47
CA ALA A 108 -19.63 17.55 14.86
C ALA A 108 -19.20 18.77 15.70
N ARG A 109 -19.42 18.73 17.02
CA ARG A 109 -18.80 19.72 17.94
C ARG A 109 -17.35 19.32 18.17
N VAL A 110 -16.44 19.97 17.45
CA VAL A 110 -15.00 19.75 17.54
C VAL A 110 -14.34 20.70 18.54
N VAL A 111 -13.65 20.12 19.52
CA VAL A 111 -12.74 20.80 20.44
C VAL A 111 -11.33 20.26 20.20
N LEU A 112 -10.32 21.12 20.14
CA LEU A 112 -8.92 20.74 19.93
C LEU A 112 -8.03 21.27 21.06
N VAL A 113 -7.10 20.43 21.54
CA VAL A 113 -6.09 20.81 22.54
C VAL A 113 -4.67 20.71 21.98
N GLU A 114 -3.86 21.76 22.16
CA GLU A 114 -2.45 21.79 21.77
C GLU A 114 -1.57 22.26 22.94
N LYS A 115 -0.51 21.49 23.22
CA LYS A 115 0.42 21.74 24.33
C LYS A 115 1.37 22.93 24.10
N ARG A 116 1.59 23.32 22.85
CA ARG A 116 2.37 24.50 22.46
C ARG A 116 1.48 25.76 22.42
N THR A 117 2.12 26.93 22.36
CA THR A 117 1.48 28.24 22.13
C THR A 117 1.94 28.91 20.82
N LYS A 118 2.85 28.28 20.07
CA LYS A 118 3.37 28.79 18.79
C LYS A 118 3.76 27.66 17.82
N PHE A 119 3.44 27.86 16.54
CA PHE A 119 4.02 27.08 15.44
C PHE A 119 5.47 27.52 15.20
N SER A 120 6.41 26.58 15.24
CA SER A 120 7.84 26.88 15.43
C SER A 120 8.80 25.92 14.70
N ARG A 121 8.29 25.18 13.70
CA ARG A 121 9.07 24.27 12.85
C ARG A 121 9.21 24.88 11.46
N HIS A 122 10.44 25.11 11.00
CA HIS A 122 10.74 25.67 9.68
C HIS A 122 10.90 24.61 8.58
N ASN A 123 11.29 23.38 8.96
CA ASN A 123 11.50 22.26 8.04
C ASN A 123 10.37 22.10 7.02
N VAL A 124 10.75 21.75 5.80
CA VAL A 124 9.86 21.75 4.63
C VAL A 124 9.31 20.35 4.35
N LEU A 125 8.00 20.29 4.10
CA LEU A 125 7.24 19.09 3.77
C LEU A 125 6.92 19.08 2.29
N HIS A 126 7.27 18.00 1.60
CA HIS A 126 6.77 17.72 0.25
C HIS A 126 5.26 17.39 0.29
N LEU A 127 4.56 17.72 -0.79
CA LEU A 127 3.11 17.63 -0.97
C LEU A 127 2.80 16.85 -2.25
N TRP A 128 2.19 15.66 -2.13
CA TRP A 128 1.68 14.94 -3.30
C TRP A 128 0.57 15.74 -4.02
N PRO A 129 0.35 15.53 -5.33
CA PRO A 129 -0.62 16.28 -6.13
C PRO A 129 -2.02 16.43 -5.52
N PHE A 130 -2.55 15.38 -4.87
CA PHE A 130 -3.85 15.45 -4.21
C PHE A 130 -3.86 16.40 -2.99
N THR A 131 -2.77 16.46 -2.21
CA THR A 131 -2.67 17.38 -1.07
C THR A 131 -2.55 18.83 -1.53
N ILE A 132 -1.85 19.08 -2.64
CA ILE A 132 -1.80 20.40 -3.29
C ILE A 132 -3.19 20.81 -3.77
N HIS A 133 -3.97 19.87 -4.34
CA HIS A 133 -5.35 20.14 -4.77
C HIS A 133 -6.28 20.39 -3.58
N ASP A 134 -6.28 19.52 -2.57
CA ASP A 134 -7.09 19.65 -1.34
C ASP A 134 -6.87 20.99 -0.65
N LEU A 135 -5.60 21.40 -0.46
CA LEU A 135 -5.26 22.70 0.12
C LEU A 135 -5.69 23.87 -0.80
N ARG A 136 -5.54 23.75 -2.13
CA ARG A 136 -6.08 24.74 -3.09
C ARG A 136 -7.62 24.79 -3.06
N ALA A 137 -8.31 23.71 -2.73
CA ALA A 137 -9.75 23.66 -2.54
C ALA A 137 -10.16 24.32 -1.22
N LEU A 138 -9.42 24.12 -0.13
CA LEU A 138 -9.58 24.83 1.16
C LEU A 138 -9.13 26.31 1.15
N GLY A 139 -8.72 26.85 0.00
CA GLY A 139 -8.39 28.27 -0.14
C GLY A 139 -6.95 28.64 0.24
N ALA A 140 -6.02 27.68 0.33
CA ALA A 140 -4.59 27.90 0.65
C ALA A 140 -3.96 29.14 0.03
N LYS A 141 -4.26 29.40 -1.25
CA LYS A 141 -3.70 30.52 -2.03
C LYS A 141 -4.11 31.91 -1.51
N LYS A 142 -5.19 32.00 -0.72
CA LYS A 142 -5.65 33.22 -0.04
C LYS A 142 -4.89 33.45 1.27
N PHE A 143 -4.66 32.39 2.06
CA PHE A 143 -3.95 32.45 3.34
C PHE A 143 -2.42 32.51 3.19
N TYR A 144 -1.88 31.94 2.12
CA TYR A 144 -0.45 31.94 1.79
C TYR A 144 -0.29 32.13 0.28
N GLY A 145 -0.06 33.38 -0.14
CA GLY A 145 0.03 33.74 -1.57
C GLY A 145 1.12 33.00 -2.35
N ARG A 146 2.17 32.53 -1.67
CA ARG A 146 3.26 31.71 -2.26
C ARG A 146 2.90 30.23 -2.43
N PHE A 147 1.80 29.74 -1.86
CA PHE A 147 1.42 28.31 -1.89
C PHE A 147 1.50 27.70 -3.30
N CYS A 148 2.42 26.76 -3.51
CA CYS A 148 2.67 26.07 -4.78
C CYS A 148 2.60 27.00 -6.00
N THR A 149 3.42 28.06 -6.03
CA THR A 149 3.66 28.89 -7.22
C THR A 149 4.54 28.15 -8.23
N GLY A 150 4.15 28.16 -9.51
CA GLY A 150 4.92 27.48 -10.54
C GLY A 150 4.95 25.97 -10.31
N THR A 151 6.15 25.42 -10.19
CA THR A 151 6.42 23.99 -9.97
C THR A 151 6.61 23.59 -8.50
N LEU A 152 6.60 24.54 -7.55
CA LEU A 152 6.83 24.24 -6.13
C LEU A 152 5.80 23.24 -5.59
N ASP A 153 6.28 22.13 -5.05
CA ASP A 153 5.48 20.99 -4.57
C ASP A 153 5.57 20.79 -3.04
N HIS A 154 5.94 21.83 -2.30
CA HIS A 154 6.23 21.74 -0.87
C HIS A 154 5.75 22.95 -0.05
N ILE A 155 5.83 22.82 1.27
CA ILE A 155 5.49 23.88 2.26
C ILE A 155 6.24 23.68 3.59
N SER A 156 6.76 24.74 4.20
CA SER A 156 7.25 24.69 5.59
C SER A 156 6.15 24.32 6.60
N ILE A 157 6.48 23.48 7.59
CA ILE A 157 5.51 22.94 8.57
C ILE A 157 4.64 24.06 9.18
N ARG A 158 5.27 25.16 9.63
CA ARG A 158 4.53 26.29 10.24
C ARG A 158 3.52 26.94 9.28
N GLN A 159 3.81 27.06 7.98
CA GLN A 159 2.88 27.67 7.02
C GLN A 159 1.68 26.76 6.78
N LEU A 160 1.88 25.44 6.72
CA LEU A 160 0.77 24.48 6.65
C LEU A 160 -0.11 24.50 7.91
N GLN A 161 0.50 24.63 9.09
CA GLN A 161 -0.23 24.79 10.35
C GLN A 161 -1.02 26.12 10.40
N LEU A 162 -0.45 27.25 9.97
CA LEU A 162 -1.15 28.55 9.90
C LEU A 162 -2.35 28.53 8.94
N LEU A 163 -2.16 27.92 7.77
CA LEU A 163 -3.21 27.73 6.76
C LEU A 163 -4.40 26.95 7.33
N LEU A 164 -4.14 25.76 7.88
CA LEU A 164 -5.19 24.89 8.41
C LEU A 164 -5.83 25.45 9.69
N LEU A 165 -5.08 26.17 10.52
CA LEU A 165 -5.62 26.89 11.67
C LEU A 165 -6.67 27.93 11.23
N LYS A 166 -6.38 28.73 10.20
CA LYS A 166 -7.33 29.73 9.69
C LYS A 166 -8.60 29.08 9.15
N VAL A 167 -8.51 27.92 8.49
CA VAL A 167 -9.69 27.15 8.05
C VAL A 167 -10.48 26.58 9.23
N ALA A 168 -9.81 25.98 10.22
CA ALA A 168 -10.46 25.40 11.40
C ALA A 168 -11.21 26.46 12.24
N LEU A 169 -10.60 27.63 12.47
CA LEU A 169 -11.23 28.76 13.17
C LEU A 169 -12.46 29.26 12.41
N LEU A 170 -12.36 29.44 11.09
CA LEU A 170 -13.50 29.88 10.25
C LEU A 170 -14.68 28.90 10.28
N LEU A 171 -14.42 27.60 10.40
CA LEU A 171 -15.44 26.55 10.54
C LEU A 171 -15.98 26.41 11.97
N GLY A 172 -15.52 27.25 12.90
CA GLY A 172 -15.99 27.29 14.29
C GLY A 172 -15.45 26.16 15.17
N VAL A 173 -14.28 25.60 14.85
CA VAL A 173 -13.57 24.67 15.74
C VAL A 173 -13.08 25.43 16.99
N GLU A 174 -13.34 24.87 18.17
CA GLU A 174 -12.87 25.41 19.45
C GLU A 174 -11.43 24.92 19.70
N ILE A 175 -10.46 25.81 19.96
CA ILE A 175 -9.03 25.44 20.05
C ILE A 175 -8.37 26.04 21.30
N HIS A 176 -7.85 25.17 22.15
CA HIS A 176 -7.15 25.51 23.40
C HIS A 176 -5.64 25.30 23.29
N TRP A 177 -4.87 26.31 23.72
CA TRP A 177 -3.41 26.39 23.56
C TRP A 177 -2.67 26.36 24.90
N GLY A 178 -1.48 25.77 24.91
CA GLY A 178 -0.73 25.53 26.15
C GLY A 178 -1.32 24.41 27.02
N VAL A 179 -2.23 23.60 26.47
CA VAL A 179 -2.95 22.53 27.20
C VAL A 179 -2.50 21.16 26.69
N THR A 180 -1.93 20.37 27.59
CA THR A 180 -1.44 19.01 27.31
C THR A 180 -2.51 18.00 27.71
N PHE A 181 -2.97 17.17 26.77
CA PHE A 181 -3.71 15.95 27.08
C PHE A 181 -2.76 14.91 27.69
N THR A 182 -3.13 14.36 28.85
CA THR A 182 -2.31 13.36 29.57
C THR A 182 -2.96 11.98 29.65
N GLY A 183 -4.28 11.86 29.45
CA GLY A 183 -5.00 10.59 29.54
C GLY A 183 -6.51 10.77 29.53
N LEU A 184 -7.26 9.69 29.68
CA LEU A 184 -8.72 9.69 29.76
C LEU A 184 -9.23 9.69 31.20
N GLN A 185 -10.34 10.37 31.45
CA GLN A 185 -11.13 10.23 32.65
C GLN A 185 -12.40 9.43 32.30
N PRO A 186 -12.56 8.19 32.79
CA PRO A 186 -13.69 7.35 32.45
C PRO A 186 -14.99 7.84 33.13
N PRO A 187 -16.17 7.53 32.55
CA PRO A 187 -17.46 8.00 33.04
C PRO A 187 -17.74 7.47 34.46
N PRO A 188 -17.94 8.34 35.48
CA PRO A 188 -18.03 7.92 36.87
C PRO A 188 -19.33 7.14 37.19
N LYS A 189 -20.38 7.33 36.40
CA LYS A 189 -21.69 6.66 36.55
C LYS A 189 -22.40 6.55 35.21
N LYS A 190 -23.42 5.69 35.13
CA LYS A 190 -24.32 5.60 33.96
C LYS A 190 -24.98 6.97 33.72
N GLY A 191 -24.95 7.44 32.48
CA GLY A 191 -25.47 8.76 32.10
C GLY A 191 -24.46 9.92 32.21
N SER A 192 -23.19 9.64 32.50
CA SER A 192 -22.07 10.58 32.28
C SER A 192 -21.21 10.11 31.10
N GLY A 193 -20.64 11.04 30.34
CA GLY A 193 -19.71 10.75 29.23
C GLY A 193 -18.24 10.64 29.65
N TRP A 194 -17.38 10.38 28.66
CA TRP A 194 -15.92 10.36 28.81
C TRP A 194 -15.36 11.77 28.80
N ARG A 195 -14.26 12.00 29.55
CA ARG A 195 -13.59 13.31 29.67
C ARG A 195 -12.07 13.16 29.51
N ALA A 196 -11.37 14.28 29.40
CA ALA A 196 -9.92 14.33 29.26
C ALA A 196 -9.23 14.73 30.57
N GLN A 197 -8.10 14.07 30.87
CA GLN A 197 -7.12 14.57 31.82
C GLN A 197 -6.22 15.57 31.10
N LEU A 198 -6.15 16.79 31.63
CA LEU A 198 -5.49 17.94 31.00
C LEU A 198 -4.53 18.62 31.99
N GLN A 199 -3.37 19.07 31.49
CA GLN A 199 -2.37 19.82 32.25
C GLN A 199 -1.90 21.07 31.47
N PRO A 200 -1.82 22.27 32.09
CA PRO A 200 -2.23 22.58 33.47
C PRO A 200 -3.76 22.47 33.66
N SER A 201 -4.22 22.64 34.90
CA SER A 201 -5.66 22.62 35.26
C SER A 201 -6.46 23.59 34.39
N SER A 202 -7.17 23.05 33.40
CA SER A 202 -7.89 23.82 32.39
C SER A 202 -9.14 24.53 32.94
N PRO A 203 -9.67 25.56 32.25
CA PRO A 203 -10.94 26.19 32.62
C PRO A 203 -12.06 25.16 32.82
N ALA A 204 -12.97 25.44 33.76
CA ALA A 204 -14.00 24.49 34.18
C ALA A 204 -14.90 23.98 33.03
N GLN A 205 -15.09 24.78 31.96
CA GLN A 205 -15.81 24.36 30.76
C GLN A 205 -15.10 23.21 30.02
N LEU A 206 -13.78 23.31 29.81
CA LEU A 206 -12.99 22.29 29.14
C LEU A 206 -12.78 21.04 30.04
N ALA A 207 -12.57 21.24 31.34
CA ALA A 207 -12.44 20.14 32.31
C ALA A 207 -13.75 19.33 32.49
N ASN A 208 -14.90 19.92 32.15
CA ASN A 208 -16.20 19.24 32.13
C ASN A 208 -16.68 18.87 30.72
N TYR A 209 -15.87 19.06 29.68
CA TYR A 209 -16.24 18.71 28.31
C TYR A 209 -16.30 17.18 28.15
N GLU A 210 -17.51 16.67 27.92
CA GLU A 210 -17.78 15.26 27.67
C GLU A 210 -17.88 14.97 26.17
N PHE A 211 -17.12 13.97 25.70
CA PHE A 211 -17.01 13.58 24.29
C PHE A 211 -17.22 12.07 24.08
N ASP A 212 -17.68 11.70 22.89
CA ASP A 212 -17.83 10.31 22.43
C ASP A 212 -16.82 9.91 21.35
N VAL A 213 -16.01 10.87 20.86
CA VAL A 213 -14.91 10.64 19.91
C VAL A 213 -13.62 11.32 20.40
N LEU A 214 -12.50 10.59 20.34
CA LEU A 214 -11.14 11.10 20.55
C LEU A 214 -10.27 10.85 19.30
N ILE A 215 -9.78 11.90 18.65
CA ILE A 215 -8.79 11.79 17.58
C ILE A 215 -7.42 12.25 18.09
N SER A 216 -6.48 11.32 18.24
CA SER A 216 -5.09 11.64 18.55
C SER A 216 -4.31 11.96 17.27
N ALA A 217 -3.72 13.15 17.23
CA ALA A 217 -2.82 13.61 16.18
C ALA A 217 -1.54 14.24 16.79
N ALA A 218 -1.12 13.75 17.95
CA ALA A 218 -0.10 14.34 18.81
C ALA A 218 1.36 14.21 18.29
N GLY A 219 1.55 13.50 17.18
CA GLY A 219 2.85 13.16 16.58
C GLY A 219 3.48 11.90 17.18
N GLY A 220 4.51 11.36 16.51
CA GLY A 220 5.08 10.01 16.75
C GLY A 220 5.73 9.72 18.12
N LYS A 221 5.54 10.59 19.12
CA LYS A 221 5.97 10.37 20.51
C LYS A 221 4.81 10.34 21.52
N PHE A 222 3.57 10.21 21.06
CA PHE A 222 2.40 10.02 21.93
C PHE A 222 1.28 9.25 21.21
N VAL A 223 0.80 8.17 21.84
CA VAL A 223 -0.47 7.50 21.55
C VAL A 223 -1.28 7.40 22.86
N PRO A 224 -2.62 7.38 22.82
CA PRO A 224 -3.44 7.14 24.01
C PRO A 224 -3.27 5.72 24.56
N GLU A 225 -3.65 5.52 25.81
CA GLU A 225 -3.68 4.20 26.46
C GLU A 225 -4.53 3.20 25.66
N GLY A 226 -4.07 1.95 25.60
CA GLY A 226 -4.69 0.87 24.81
C GLY A 226 -4.13 0.70 23.40
N PHE A 227 -3.41 1.67 22.84
CA PHE A 227 -2.74 1.52 21.54
C PHE A 227 -1.31 0.98 21.70
N THR A 228 -1.07 -0.23 21.18
CA THR A 228 0.29 -0.76 20.97
C THR A 228 0.95 -0.08 19.76
N VAL A 229 2.26 0.15 19.84
CA VAL A 229 3.07 0.61 18.69
C VAL A 229 4.20 -0.37 18.44
N ARG A 230 4.30 -0.87 17.21
CA ARG A 230 5.44 -1.67 16.73
C ARG A 230 6.54 -0.76 16.25
N GLU A 231 7.74 -0.96 16.78
CA GLU A 231 8.97 -0.38 16.28
C GLU A 231 9.60 -1.35 15.28
N MET A 232 9.84 -0.90 14.04
CA MET A 232 10.67 -1.63 13.07
C MET A 232 11.96 -0.87 12.86
N ARG A 233 13.10 -1.46 13.28
CA ARG A 233 14.44 -0.88 13.06
C ARG A 233 15.08 -1.42 11.79
N GLY A 234 15.39 -0.51 10.87
CA GLY A 234 16.19 -0.78 9.68
C GLY A 234 17.70 -0.73 9.97
N LYS A 235 18.49 -0.47 8.94
CA LYS A 235 19.93 -0.14 9.08
C LYS A 235 20.06 1.25 9.70
N LEU A 236 21.09 1.45 10.54
CA LEU A 236 21.32 2.71 11.24
C LEU A 236 21.42 3.90 10.27
N ALA A 237 20.44 4.79 10.30
CA ALA A 237 20.33 5.95 9.43
C ALA A 237 20.17 7.22 10.27
N ILE A 238 21.07 8.19 10.08
CA ILE A 238 21.05 9.46 10.82
C ILE A 238 20.60 10.56 9.86
N GLY A 239 19.38 11.05 10.06
CA GLY A 239 18.82 12.19 9.35
C GLY A 239 19.36 13.49 9.93
N ILE A 240 19.75 14.43 9.08
CA ILE A 240 20.14 15.78 9.49
C ILE A 240 19.34 16.78 8.66
N THR A 241 18.67 17.72 9.32
CA THR A 241 17.96 18.83 8.67
C THR A 241 18.60 20.16 9.02
N VAL A 242 18.67 21.08 8.05
CA VAL A 242 19.11 22.46 8.25
C VAL A 242 18.22 23.42 7.48
N ASN A 243 17.95 24.58 8.07
CA ASN A 243 17.28 25.71 7.43
C ASN A 243 18.27 26.89 7.36
N PHE A 244 18.61 27.36 6.16
CA PHE A 244 19.38 28.59 5.95
C PHE A 244 18.47 29.76 5.58
N VAL A 245 18.90 30.99 5.85
CA VAL A 245 18.17 32.21 5.47
C VAL A 245 18.00 32.24 3.95
N ASN A 246 16.76 32.38 3.49
CA ASN A 246 16.45 32.66 2.08
C ASN A 246 16.17 34.17 1.94
N GLY A 247 17.14 34.91 1.43
CA GLY A 247 16.99 36.34 1.11
C GLY A 247 16.04 36.59 -0.08
N ARG A 248 15.74 35.54 -0.86
CA ARG A 248 15.07 35.54 -2.16
C ARG A 248 15.55 36.64 -3.10
N THR A 249 16.88 36.79 -3.19
CA THR A 249 17.53 37.47 -4.32
C THR A 249 17.28 36.75 -5.64
N VAL A 250 17.70 37.34 -6.77
CA VAL A 250 17.54 36.72 -8.09
C VAL A 250 18.42 35.47 -8.19
N GLU A 251 19.63 35.55 -7.68
CA GLU A 251 20.67 34.51 -7.68
C GLU A 251 20.18 33.28 -6.90
N GLU A 252 19.75 33.48 -5.65
CA GLU A 252 19.10 32.43 -4.84
C GLU A 252 17.89 31.83 -5.57
N THR A 253 17.11 32.66 -6.28
CA THR A 253 15.91 32.22 -7.00
C THR A 253 16.24 31.35 -8.23
N GLN A 254 17.41 31.50 -8.87
CA GLN A 254 17.83 30.66 -10.01
C GLN A 254 18.42 29.29 -9.63
N VAL A 255 18.87 29.08 -8.39
CA VAL A 255 19.47 27.78 -7.98
C VAL A 255 18.45 26.64 -8.11
N PRO A 256 18.72 25.54 -8.84
CA PRO A 256 17.76 24.44 -8.94
C PRO A 256 17.57 23.71 -7.60
N GLU A 257 16.36 23.23 -7.36
CA GLU A 257 16.03 22.36 -6.22
C GLU A 257 16.54 20.93 -6.44
N ILE A 258 16.69 20.17 -5.36
CA ILE A 258 17.22 18.80 -5.39
C ILE A 258 16.15 17.86 -4.84
N SER A 259 15.28 17.35 -5.71
CA SER A 259 14.20 16.44 -5.36
C SER A 259 14.69 15.01 -5.09
N GLY A 260 15.39 14.81 -3.97
CA GLY A 260 15.76 13.48 -3.47
C GLY A 260 16.84 12.77 -4.28
N VAL A 261 18.01 13.40 -4.43
CA VAL A 261 19.18 12.74 -5.03
C VAL A 261 19.73 11.72 -4.03
N ALA A 262 19.22 10.49 -4.11
CA ALA A 262 19.74 9.35 -3.35
C ALA A 262 20.93 8.69 -4.05
N ARG A 263 21.86 8.15 -3.27
CA ARG A 263 23.14 7.58 -3.72
C ARG A 263 23.01 6.47 -4.74
N ILE A 264 21.88 5.75 -4.71
CA ILE A 264 21.53 4.69 -5.66
C ILE A 264 21.54 5.20 -7.11
N TYR A 265 21.10 6.45 -7.33
CA TYR A 265 20.89 7.03 -8.66
C TYR A 265 22.06 7.90 -9.14
N ASN A 266 22.75 8.61 -8.23
CA ASN A 266 23.84 9.53 -8.58
C ASN A 266 25.12 9.26 -7.78
N GLN A 267 25.74 8.11 -8.01
CA GLN A 267 26.94 7.70 -7.29
C GLN A 267 28.12 8.65 -7.51
N SER A 268 28.28 9.22 -8.71
CA SER A 268 29.38 10.14 -9.06
C SER A 268 29.31 11.45 -8.27
N PHE A 269 28.11 12.00 -8.03
CA PHE A 269 27.93 13.14 -7.13
C PHE A 269 28.42 12.83 -5.71
N PHE A 270 27.99 11.71 -5.12
CA PHE A 270 28.39 11.37 -3.75
C PHE A 270 29.86 10.97 -3.61
N GLN A 271 30.46 10.33 -4.61
CA GLN A 271 31.90 10.11 -4.67
C GLN A 271 32.67 11.43 -4.76
N SER A 272 32.17 12.40 -5.53
CA SER A 272 32.78 13.72 -5.67
C SER A 272 32.66 14.54 -4.38
N LEU A 273 31.48 14.52 -3.71
CA LEU A 273 31.27 15.13 -2.40
C LEU A 273 32.26 14.55 -1.37
N LEU A 274 32.36 13.23 -1.30
CA LEU A 274 33.27 12.54 -0.39
C LEU A 274 34.74 12.89 -0.66
N LYS A 275 35.15 12.94 -1.94
CA LYS A 275 36.52 13.29 -2.34
C LYS A 275 36.86 14.77 -2.04
N ALA A 276 35.90 15.69 -2.21
CA ALA A 276 36.12 17.12 -2.04
C ALA A 276 35.99 17.61 -0.58
N THR A 277 35.13 16.97 0.23
CA THR A 277 34.75 17.47 1.56
C THR A 277 34.98 16.47 2.70
N GLY A 278 35.27 15.20 2.38
CA GLY A 278 35.33 14.11 3.36
C GLY A 278 33.95 13.63 3.85
N ILE A 279 32.85 14.17 3.33
CA ILE A 279 31.47 13.87 3.75
C ILE A 279 30.89 12.67 2.97
N ASP A 280 30.41 11.66 3.69
CA ASP A 280 29.75 10.46 3.12
C ASP A 280 28.26 10.43 3.46
N LEU A 281 27.41 10.73 2.46
CA LEU A 281 25.95 10.75 2.56
C LEU A 281 25.31 9.60 1.75
N GLU A 282 24.04 9.33 2.05
CA GLU A 282 23.21 8.35 1.34
C GLU A 282 22.08 9.01 0.54
N ASN A 283 21.64 10.21 0.95
CA ASN A 283 20.66 11.03 0.24
C ASN A 283 20.87 12.51 0.62
N ILE A 284 20.57 13.42 -0.30
CA ILE A 284 20.39 14.86 -0.01
C ILE A 284 19.22 15.43 -0.80
N VAL A 285 18.38 16.20 -0.11
CA VAL A 285 17.24 16.95 -0.63
C VAL A 285 17.48 18.44 -0.40
N TYR A 286 17.06 19.30 -1.33
CA TYR A 286 17.04 20.75 -1.19
C TYR A 286 15.71 21.32 -1.70
N TYR A 287 15.02 22.10 -0.86
CA TYR A 287 13.78 22.83 -1.16
C TYR A 287 13.92 24.32 -0.85
N LYS A 288 13.32 25.20 -1.68
CA LYS A 288 13.44 26.65 -1.60
C LYS A 288 12.12 27.29 -1.13
N ASP A 289 11.84 27.13 0.14
CA ASP A 289 10.61 27.62 0.78
C ASP A 289 10.81 29.04 1.36
N ASP A 290 10.21 29.36 2.51
CA ASP A 290 10.57 30.56 3.29
C ASP A 290 11.99 30.49 3.91
N THR A 291 12.67 29.33 3.81
CA THR A 291 14.10 29.13 4.08
C THR A 291 14.70 28.22 2.99
N HIS A 292 16.02 28.21 2.83
CA HIS A 292 16.70 27.16 2.05
C HIS A 292 16.83 25.93 2.94
N TYR A 293 15.95 24.97 2.73
CA TYR A 293 15.87 23.76 3.55
C TYR A 293 16.63 22.61 2.90
N PHE A 294 17.48 21.96 3.68
CA PHE A 294 18.11 20.70 3.30
C PHE A 294 17.76 19.61 4.30
N VAL A 295 17.52 18.40 3.80
CA VAL A 295 17.55 17.17 4.60
C VAL A 295 18.50 16.17 3.95
N MET A 296 19.37 15.57 4.75
CA MET A 296 20.40 14.63 4.30
C MET A 296 20.52 13.44 5.24
N THR A 297 20.81 12.26 4.69
CA THR A 297 21.06 11.05 5.48
C THR A 297 22.56 10.79 5.51
N ALA A 298 23.17 10.80 6.69
CA ALA A 298 24.61 10.65 6.90
C ALA A 298 24.94 9.35 7.63
N LYS A 299 26.08 8.72 7.28
CA LYS A 299 26.53 7.49 7.97
C LYS A 299 27.25 7.82 9.26
N LYS A 300 26.98 7.05 10.33
CA LYS A 300 27.61 7.19 11.66
C LYS A 300 29.14 7.36 11.58
N GLN A 301 29.83 6.51 10.83
CA GLN A 301 31.29 6.55 10.69
C GLN A 301 31.81 7.86 10.06
N CYS A 302 31.03 8.52 9.21
CA CYS A 302 31.38 9.84 8.69
C CYS A 302 31.25 10.93 9.77
N LEU A 303 30.19 10.88 10.56
CA LEU A 303 29.92 11.87 11.61
C LEU A 303 30.93 11.76 12.76
N LEU A 304 31.36 10.54 13.11
CA LEU A 304 32.48 10.30 14.04
C LEU A 304 33.80 10.83 13.47
N ARG A 305 34.18 10.43 12.24
CA ARG A 305 35.43 10.87 11.59
C ARG A 305 35.57 12.40 11.48
N LEU A 306 34.47 13.11 11.26
CA LEU A 306 34.44 14.57 11.14
C LEU A 306 34.19 15.29 12.48
N GLY A 307 34.17 14.58 13.60
CA GLY A 307 34.00 15.14 14.95
C GLY A 307 32.61 15.75 15.20
N VAL A 308 31.60 15.36 14.43
CA VAL A 308 30.19 15.75 14.63
C VAL A 308 29.58 15.01 15.81
N LEU A 309 30.04 13.78 16.06
CA LEU A 309 29.73 12.96 17.23
C LEU A 309 31.00 12.74 18.04
N ARG A 310 30.96 12.92 19.37
CA ARG A 310 32.13 12.76 20.25
C ARG A 310 32.56 11.30 20.43
N GLN A 311 31.60 10.40 20.58
CA GLN A 311 31.79 8.98 20.86
C GLN A 311 30.77 8.12 20.12
N ASP A 312 31.13 6.86 19.85
CA ASP A 312 30.23 5.87 19.29
C ASP A 312 29.46 5.16 20.42
N TRP A 313 28.15 5.43 20.52
CA TRP A 313 27.24 4.77 21.45
C TRP A 313 26.31 3.79 20.69
N PRO A 314 26.02 2.60 21.24
CA PRO A 314 25.11 1.64 20.61
C PRO A 314 23.63 2.09 20.68
N GLU A 315 23.25 2.84 21.72
CA GLU A 315 21.90 3.40 21.89
C GLU A 315 21.75 4.70 21.08
N THR A 316 20.86 4.73 20.07
CA THR A 316 20.73 5.86 19.15
C THR A 316 20.34 7.17 19.84
N ASP A 317 19.49 7.15 20.87
CA ASP A 317 19.12 8.35 21.66
C ASP A 317 20.33 8.99 22.37
N ARG A 318 21.34 8.20 22.75
CA ARG A 318 22.59 8.70 23.33
C ARG A 318 23.60 9.08 22.27
N LEU A 319 23.65 8.33 21.16
CA LEU A 319 24.46 8.66 19.98
C LEU A 319 24.09 10.05 19.43
N LEU A 320 22.80 10.38 19.34
CA LEU A 320 22.29 11.67 18.86
C LEU A 320 21.94 12.66 19.98
N GLY A 321 22.20 12.29 21.24
CA GLY A 321 21.95 13.14 22.39
C GLY A 321 22.82 14.41 22.38
N SER A 322 22.33 15.50 22.98
CA SER A 322 23.01 16.81 23.02
C SER A 322 24.40 16.76 23.67
N ALA A 323 24.65 15.81 24.57
CA ALA A 323 25.95 15.56 25.16
C ALA A 323 26.96 14.89 24.20
N ASN A 324 26.51 14.20 23.15
CA ASN A 324 27.37 13.53 22.17
C ASN A 324 27.53 14.32 20.86
N VAL A 325 26.51 15.08 20.44
CA VAL A 325 26.56 15.94 19.24
C VAL A 325 27.42 17.18 19.50
N VAL A 326 28.28 17.54 18.55
CA VAL A 326 29.14 18.73 18.58
C VAL A 326 28.55 19.82 17.65
N PRO A 327 27.93 20.89 18.18
CA PRO A 327 27.20 21.86 17.35
C PRO A 327 28.06 22.57 16.30
N GLU A 328 29.33 22.84 16.59
CA GLU A 328 30.25 23.59 15.73
C GLU A 328 30.82 22.72 14.60
N ALA A 329 30.90 21.41 14.83
CA ALA A 329 31.22 20.43 13.79
C ALA A 329 29.99 20.14 12.92
N LEU A 330 28.81 19.97 13.52
CA LEU A 330 27.54 19.81 12.80
C LEU A 330 27.27 21.01 11.87
N GLN A 331 27.49 22.24 12.35
CA GLN A 331 27.37 23.47 11.55
C GLN A 331 28.32 23.48 10.34
N ARG A 332 29.59 23.07 10.52
CA ARG A 332 30.55 22.97 9.40
C ARG A 332 30.16 21.88 8.40
N PHE A 333 29.75 20.72 8.91
CA PHE A 333 29.29 19.58 8.11
C PHE A 333 28.11 19.95 7.21
N VAL A 334 27.02 20.49 7.75
CA VAL A 334 25.83 20.79 6.95
C VAL A 334 26.05 21.96 5.99
N ARG A 335 26.88 22.95 6.35
CA ARG A 335 27.25 24.05 5.44
C ARG A 335 28.04 23.51 4.25
N ALA A 336 29.08 22.72 4.47
CA ALA A 336 29.89 22.16 3.39
C ALA A 336 29.09 21.23 2.47
N ALA A 337 28.18 20.42 3.02
CA ALA A 337 27.29 19.58 2.22
C ALA A 337 26.31 20.39 1.35
N ALA A 338 25.67 21.43 1.90
CA ALA A 338 24.73 22.28 1.19
C ALA A 338 25.40 23.18 0.12
N ASP A 339 26.56 23.73 0.45
CA ASP A 339 27.38 24.55 -0.46
C ASP A 339 27.86 23.73 -1.67
N PHE A 340 28.41 22.53 -1.43
CA PHE A 340 28.80 21.61 -2.50
C PHE A 340 27.59 21.18 -3.35
N ALA A 341 26.47 20.82 -2.72
CA ALA A 341 25.27 20.37 -3.42
C ALA A 341 24.63 21.45 -4.31
N THR A 342 24.84 22.72 -3.99
CA THR A 342 24.35 23.87 -4.79
C THR A 342 25.45 24.55 -5.62
N HIS A 343 26.66 23.96 -5.66
CA HIS A 343 27.84 24.49 -6.35
C HIS A 343 28.18 25.95 -5.94
N GLY A 344 27.99 26.30 -4.67
CA GLY A 344 28.20 27.65 -4.14
C GLY A 344 27.22 28.72 -4.65
N LYS A 345 26.21 28.36 -5.47
CA LYS A 345 25.31 29.32 -6.12
C LYS A 345 24.33 30.01 -5.17
N LEU A 346 24.18 29.52 -3.93
CA LEU A 346 23.48 30.21 -2.83
C LEU A 346 24.35 31.25 -2.11
N GLY A 347 25.63 31.37 -2.46
CA GLY A 347 26.57 32.26 -1.79
C GLY A 347 26.81 31.88 -0.32
N LYS A 348 27.00 32.89 0.53
CA LYS A 348 27.36 32.69 1.94
C LYS A 348 26.17 32.18 2.77
N LEU A 349 26.11 30.87 2.96
CA LEU A 349 25.07 30.19 3.74
C LEU A 349 25.05 30.59 5.24
N GLU A 350 24.10 31.45 5.60
CA GLU A 350 23.78 31.86 6.98
C GLU A 350 22.58 31.06 7.53
N PHE A 351 22.65 30.60 8.77
CA PHE A 351 21.60 29.76 9.35
C PHE A 351 20.35 30.58 9.70
N ALA A 352 19.16 30.03 9.41
CA ALA A 352 17.94 30.49 10.04
C ALA A 352 17.99 30.23 11.56
N ARG A 353 17.05 30.82 12.32
CA ARG A 353 16.99 30.66 13.78
C ARG A 353 15.85 29.76 14.21
N ASP A 354 16.15 28.83 15.11
CA ASP A 354 15.19 27.92 15.72
C ASP A 354 14.25 28.65 16.71
N ALA A 355 13.33 27.89 17.30
CA ALA A 355 12.35 28.38 18.28
C ALA A 355 12.95 29.06 19.54
N HIS A 356 14.26 28.94 19.74
CA HIS A 356 15.07 29.42 20.87
C HIS A 356 16.17 30.40 20.43
N GLY A 357 16.21 30.81 19.15
CA GLY A 357 17.16 31.78 18.60
C GLY A 357 18.53 31.22 18.17
N ARG A 358 18.72 29.90 18.23
CA ARG A 358 19.96 29.17 17.86
C ARG A 358 19.96 28.84 16.36
N PRO A 359 21.10 28.45 15.74
CA PRO A 359 21.12 27.92 14.37
C PRO A 359 20.10 26.78 14.18
N ASP A 360 19.25 26.89 13.17
CA ASP A 360 18.16 25.95 12.88
C ASP A 360 18.69 24.69 12.16
N ILE A 361 19.28 23.80 12.96
CA ILE A 361 19.88 22.52 12.56
C ILE A 361 19.46 21.47 13.59
N SER A 362 19.17 20.25 13.14
CA SER A 362 18.89 19.12 14.05
C SER A 362 19.25 17.79 13.41
N ALA A 363 19.70 16.84 14.24
CA ALA A 363 19.91 15.45 13.88
C ALA A 363 18.77 14.59 14.46
N PHE A 364 18.38 13.54 13.73
CA PHE A 364 17.26 12.66 14.03
C PHE A 364 17.63 11.21 13.74
N ASP A 365 17.03 10.28 14.47
CA ASP A 365 17.06 8.88 14.09
C ASP A 365 16.09 8.65 12.92
N PHE A 366 16.58 8.06 11.83
CA PHE A 366 15.79 7.54 10.71
C PHE A 366 15.87 6.00 10.63
N THR A 367 16.51 5.34 11.59
CA THR A 367 16.63 3.87 11.71
C THR A 367 15.29 3.25 12.07
N SER A 368 14.61 3.89 13.02
CA SER A 368 13.39 3.39 13.64
C SER A 368 12.18 3.93 12.89
N MET A 369 11.24 3.05 12.53
CA MET A 369 9.96 3.40 11.92
C MET A 369 8.84 2.90 12.82
N MET A 370 8.17 3.82 13.52
CA MET A 370 7.05 3.48 14.40
C MET A 370 5.75 3.31 13.61
N ARG A 371 5.01 2.23 13.91
CA ARG A 371 3.68 1.95 13.36
C ARG A 371 2.74 1.44 14.46
N ALA A 372 1.56 2.04 14.63
CA ALA A 372 0.55 1.53 15.55
C ALA A 372 0.02 0.15 15.10
N GLU A 373 -0.36 -0.74 16.02
CA GLU A 373 -0.92 -2.04 15.63
C GLU A 373 -2.30 -1.91 14.97
N SER A 374 -3.14 -1.03 15.52
CA SER A 374 -4.42 -0.61 14.95
C SER A 374 -4.47 0.90 14.77
N SER A 375 -5.37 1.36 13.91
CA SER A 375 -5.64 2.78 13.70
C SER A 375 -6.80 3.34 14.52
N ALA A 376 -7.65 2.47 15.08
CA ALA A 376 -8.73 2.83 15.98
C ALA A 376 -8.97 1.78 17.09
N ARG A 377 -9.66 2.20 18.16
CA ARG A 377 -10.20 1.37 19.25
C ARG A 377 -11.53 1.94 19.72
N VAL A 378 -12.35 1.15 20.42
CA VAL A 378 -13.54 1.62 21.14
C VAL A 378 -13.43 1.22 22.61
N GLN A 379 -13.72 2.15 23.52
CA GLN A 379 -13.83 1.87 24.95
C GLN A 379 -15.28 2.10 25.41
N GLU A 380 -15.87 1.18 26.17
CA GLU A 380 -17.18 1.37 26.79
C GLU A 380 -17.10 1.18 28.32
N LYS A 381 -17.60 2.16 29.08
CA LYS A 381 -17.82 2.01 30.53
C LYS A 381 -19.19 2.59 30.90
N HIS A 382 -19.92 1.89 31.76
CA HIS A 382 -21.26 2.30 32.23
C HIS A 382 -22.30 2.58 31.13
N GLY A 383 -22.14 2.04 29.92
CA GLY A 383 -23.01 2.30 28.76
C GLY A 383 -22.66 3.56 27.97
N ALA A 384 -21.60 4.29 28.35
CA ALA A 384 -21.05 5.39 27.56
C ALA A 384 -19.84 4.87 26.77
N ARG A 385 -19.94 4.99 25.44
CA ARG A 385 -18.87 4.61 24.50
C ARG A 385 -17.97 5.79 24.18
N LEU A 386 -16.73 5.47 23.82
CA LEU A 386 -15.74 6.37 23.27
C LEU A 386 -15.08 5.69 22.08
N LEU A 387 -15.11 6.32 20.91
CA LEU A 387 -14.36 5.93 19.72
C LEU A 387 -13.02 6.66 19.69
N LEU A 388 -11.91 5.92 19.68
CA LEU A 388 -10.56 6.44 19.62
C LEU A 388 -9.98 6.20 18.22
N GLY A 389 -9.36 7.23 17.62
CA GLY A 389 -8.66 7.11 16.33
C GLY A 389 -7.30 7.81 16.32
N LEU A 390 -6.32 7.24 15.62
CA LEU A 390 -4.99 7.81 15.42
C LEU A 390 -4.85 8.44 14.02
N VAL A 391 -4.18 9.60 13.93
CA VAL A 391 -3.99 10.36 12.68
C VAL A 391 -2.58 10.96 12.59
N GLY A 392 -1.94 10.84 11.42
CA GLY A 392 -0.59 11.38 11.18
C GLY A 392 0.52 10.57 11.83
N ASP A 393 1.62 11.23 12.23
CA ASP A 393 2.88 10.61 12.64
C ASP A 393 2.76 9.64 13.85
N CYS A 394 1.67 9.68 14.61
CA CYS A 394 1.39 8.73 15.70
C CYS A 394 0.73 7.41 15.25
N LEU A 395 0.28 7.34 13.99
CA LEU A 395 -0.31 6.15 13.35
C LEU A 395 0.73 5.40 12.50
N VAL A 396 1.47 6.15 11.67
CA VAL A 396 2.62 5.69 10.87
C VAL A 396 3.63 6.82 10.84
N GLU A 397 4.84 6.55 11.30
CA GLU A 397 5.94 7.51 11.20
C GLU A 397 6.43 7.64 9.74
N PRO A 398 6.52 8.87 9.20
CA PRO A 398 6.95 9.06 7.82
C PRO A 398 8.47 9.13 7.69
N PHE A 399 9.04 8.39 6.75
CA PHE A 399 10.43 8.59 6.33
C PHE A 399 10.54 9.86 5.46
N TRP A 400 11.03 10.97 6.04
CA TRP A 400 10.93 12.31 5.44
C TRP A 400 11.54 12.45 4.03
N PRO A 401 12.68 11.80 3.68
CA PRO A 401 13.25 11.90 2.32
C PRO A 401 12.38 11.31 1.20
N LEU A 402 11.29 10.59 1.51
CA LEU A 402 10.28 10.13 0.54
C LEU A 402 8.99 10.98 0.56
N GLY A 403 8.93 12.05 1.34
CA GLY A 403 7.84 13.03 1.31
C GLY A 403 6.45 12.52 1.71
N THR A 404 6.34 11.33 2.32
CA THR A 404 5.06 10.62 2.50
C THR A 404 4.16 11.19 3.61
N GLY A 405 4.69 12.01 4.51
CA GLY A 405 4.04 12.39 5.78
C GLY A 405 2.72 13.16 5.64
N VAL A 406 2.68 14.22 4.83
CA VAL A 406 1.44 15.00 4.66
C VAL A 406 0.38 14.17 3.94
N ALA A 407 0.78 13.42 2.91
CA ALA A 407 -0.12 12.56 2.17
C ALA A 407 -0.77 11.50 3.06
N ARG A 408 0.03 10.65 3.72
CA ARG A 408 -0.48 9.58 4.59
C ARG A 408 -1.21 10.13 5.83
N GLY A 409 -0.75 11.26 6.37
CA GLY A 409 -1.44 11.96 7.45
C GLY A 409 -2.80 12.53 7.06
N PHE A 410 -2.97 13.02 5.84
CA PHE A 410 -4.25 13.51 5.32
C PHE A 410 -5.20 12.35 4.97
N LEU A 411 -4.68 11.26 4.40
CA LEU A 411 -5.48 10.05 4.15
C LEU A 411 -6.00 9.45 5.47
N ALA A 412 -5.13 9.33 6.48
CA ALA A 412 -5.54 8.92 7.82
C ALA A 412 -6.59 9.87 8.43
N ALA A 413 -6.50 11.18 8.17
CA ALA A 413 -7.51 12.15 8.62
C ALA A 413 -8.86 11.97 7.91
N PHE A 414 -8.87 11.66 6.60
CA PHE A 414 -10.09 11.33 5.86
C PHE A 414 -10.69 10.01 6.32
N ASP A 415 -9.88 8.96 6.50
CA ASP A 415 -10.33 7.64 6.95
C ASP A 415 -10.85 7.68 8.40
N ALA A 416 -10.27 8.51 9.26
CA ALA A 416 -10.79 8.78 10.61
C ALA A 416 -12.09 9.59 10.60
N ALA A 417 -12.22 10.61 9.74
CA ALA A 417 -13.47 11.38 9.62
C ALA A 417 -14.61 10.54 9.00
N TRP A 418 -14.29 9.68 8.03
CA TRP A 418 -15.22 8.68 7.49
C TRP A 418 -15.67 7.70 8.57
N MET A 419 -14.76 7.13 9.35
CA MET A 419 -15.07 6.29 10.52
C MET A 419 -16.01 7.00 11.53
N VAL A 420 -15.79 8.28 11.81
CA VAL A 420 -16.68 9.07 12.70
C VAL A 420 -18.05 9.31 12.06
N LYS A 421 -18.14 9.48 10.73
CA LYS A 421 -19.40 9.52 10.00
C LYS A 421 -20.15 8.18 10.10
N ARG A 422 -19.46 7.04 9.94
CA ARG A 422 -20.05 5.69 10.11
C ARG A 422 -20.52 5.43 11.54
N TRP A 423 -19.81 5.94 12.53
CA TRP A 423 -20.18 5.93 13.95
C TRP A 423 -21.45 6.75 14.23
N ALA A 424 -21.53 7.98 13.69
CA ALA A 424 -22.71 8.83 13.83
C ALA A 424 -23.96 8.27 13.14
N GLU A 425 -23.79 7.48 12.08
CA GLU A 425 -24.85 6.69 11.44
C GLU A 425 -25.34 5.50 12.29
N GLY A 426 -24.73 5.23 13.44
CA GLY A 426 -25.16 4.19 14.39
C GLY A 426 -24.66 2.78 14.06
N ALA A 427 -23.66 2.63 13.19
CA ALA A 427 -23.06 1.33 12.89
C ALA A 427 -22.41 0.69 14.14
N GLY A 428 -22.35 -0.65 14.16
CA GLY A 428 -21.83 -1.41 15.29
C GLY A 428 -20.35 -1.12 15.57
N PRO A 429 -19.89 -1.07 16.84
CA PRO A 429 -18.48 -0.76 17.16
C PRO A 429 -17.47 -1.63 16.40
N LEU A 430 -17.72 -2.94 16.30
CA LEU A 430 -16.85 -3.87 15.57
C LEU A 430 -16.93 -3.70 14.04
N GLU A 431 -18.03 -3.18 13.51
CA GLU A 431 -18.18 -2.87 12.08
C GLU A 431 -17.37 -1.63 11.72
N VAL A 432 -17.50 -0.56 12.52
CA VAL A 432 -16.73 0.69 12.38
C VAL A 432 -15.23 0.42 12.50
N LEU A 433 -14.81 -0.46 13.43
CA LEU A 433 -13.42 -0.88 13.58
C LEU A 433 -12.93 -1.71 12.37
N ALA A 434 -13.70 -2.71 11.93
CA ALA A 434 -13.32 -3.56 10.79
C ALA A 434 -13.22 -2.78 9.47
N GLU A 435 -14.16 -1.85 9.23
CA GLU A 435 -14.14 -0.92 8.09
C GLU A 435 -12.90 -0.01 8.16
N ARG A 436 -12.58 0.54 9.34
CA ARG A 436 -11.43 1.42 9.56
C ARG A 436 -10.09 0.71 9.42
N GLU A 437 -9.94 -0.51 9.91
CA GLU A 437 -8.70 -1.28 9.82
C GLU A 437 -8.47 -1.86 8.42
N SER A 438 -9.53 -2.18 7.67
CA SER A 438 -9.44 -2.50 6.23
C SER A 438 -8.77 -1.36 5.44
N LEU A 439 -9.11 -0.10 5.74
CA LEU A 439 -8.44 1.07 5.17
C LEU A 439 -6.98 1.22 5.65
N TYR A 440 -6.71 0.86 6.91
CA TYR A 440 -5.37 1.00 7.49
C TYR A 440 -4.32 0.05 6.88
N GLN A 441 -4.72 -1.13 6.43
CA GLN A 441 -3.82 -2.05 5.72
C GLN A 441 -3.18 -1.41 4.48
N LEU A 442 -3.95 -0.60 3.74
CA LEU A 442 -3.50 0.10 2.52
C LEU A 442 -2.49 1.23 2.81
N LEU A 443 -2.67 1.93 3.94
CA LEU A 443 -2.04 3.23 4.20
C LEU A 443 -0.50 3.21 4.07
N SER A 444 0.16 2.16 4.55
CA SER A 444 1.62 2.03 4.50
C SER A 444 2.20 1.78 3.10
N GLN A 445 1.36 1.39 2.14
CA GLN A 445 1.74 1.05 0.76
C GLN A 445 1.40 2.17 -0.23
N THR A 446 0.56 3.13 0.15
CA THR A 446 0.13 4.26 -0.70
C THR A 446 1.28 5.00 -1.38
N SER A 447 1.10 5.36 -2.65
CA SER A 447 1.92 6.27 -3.44
C SER A 447 1.02 7.02 -4.45
N PRO A 448 1.48 8.09 -5.12
CA PRO A 448 0.70 8.76 -6.16
C PRO A 448 0.30 7.86 -7.34
N GLU A 449 1.03 6.76 -7.56
CA GLU A 449 0.87 5.85 -8.70
C GLU A 449 -0.17 4.75 -8.45
N ASN A 450 -0.31 4.27 -7.21
CA ASN A 450 -1.26 3.20 -6.83
C ASN A 450 -2.60 3.71 -6.26
N MET A 451 -2.80 5.02 -6.26
CA MET A 451 -4.06 5.67 -5.86
C MET A 451 -4.87 6.16 -7.07
N HIS A 452 -6.13 6.55 -6.87
CA HIS A 452 -6.96 7.06 -7.96
C HIS A 452 -6.34 8.30 -8.61
N ARG A 453 -6.12 8.26 -9.93
CA ARG A 453 -5.49 9.36 -10.70
C ARG A 453 -6.32 10.66 -10.67
N ASN A 454 -7.64 10.59 -10.49
CA ASN A 454 -8.51 11.77 -10.48
C ASN A 454 -8.54 12.47 -9.11
N VAL A 455 -7.43 13.11 -8.77
CA VAL A 455 -7.26 13.90 -7.53
C VAL A 455 -8.25 15.07 -7.38
N ALA A 456 -9.02 15.40 -8.44
CA ALA A 456 -10.07 16.42 -8.40
C ALA A 456 -11.35 15.95 -7.69
N GLN A 457 -11.58 14.64 -7.62
CA GLN A 457 -12.80 14.01 -7.06
C GLN A 457 -12.62 13.46 -5.63
N TYR A 458 -11.42 13.52 -5.05
CA TYR A 458 -11.15 13.00 -3.71
C TYR A 458 -12.04 13.66 -2.63
N GLY A 459 -12.77 12.83 -1.89
CA GLY A 459 -13.58 13.22 -0.74
C GLY A 459 -13.34 12.32 0.47
N LEU A 460 -14.22 12.40 1.47
CA LEU A 460 -14.15 11.51 2.64
C LEU A 460 -14.39 10.04 2.29
N ASP A 461 -15.26 9.77 1.31
CA ASP A 461 -15.52 8.42 0.81
C ASP A 461 -14.22 7.74 0.33
N PRO A 462 -13.79 6.61 0.94
CA PRO A 462 -12.55 5.94 0.55
C PRO A 462 -12.52 5.43 -0.89
N ALA A 463 -13.68 5.15 -1.50
CA ALA A 463 -13.77 4.70 -2.89
C ALA A 463 -13.34 5.81 -3.88
N THR A 464 -13.40 7.09 -3.48
CA THR A 464 -12.86 8.20 -4.30
C THR A 464 -11.33 8.26 -4.31
N ARG A 465 -10.64 7.43 -3.50
CA ARG A 465 -9.20 7.54 -3.19
C ARG A 465 -8.42 6.25 -3.46
N TYR A 466 -8.97 5.09 -3.08
CA TYR A 466 -8.32 3.78 -3.18
C TYR A 466 -8.98 2.92 -4.29
N PRO A 467 -8.28 2.58 -5.40
CA PRO A 467 -8.91 1.90 -6.55
C PRO A 467 -9.40 0.48 -6.29
N THR A 468 -8.64 -0.31 -5.53
CA THR A 468 -8.93 -1.71 -5.22
C THR A 468 -9.49 -1.86 -3.80
N LEU A 469 -10.52 -1.07 -3.49
CA LEU A 469 -11.05 -0.96 -2.14
C LEU A 469 -11.85 -2.21 -1.70
N ASN A 470 -11.33 -2.93 -0.71
CA ASN A 470 -12.07 -3.96 0.02
C ASN A 470 -12.31 -3.52 1.48
N LEU A 471 -13.49 -2.97 1.77
CA LEU A 471 -13.91 -2.59 3.14
C LEU A 471 -14.18 -3.79 4.07
N ARG A 472 -14.00 -5.03 3.59
CA ARG A 472 -14.14 -6.29 4.35
C ARG A 472 -12.83 -7.09 4.41
N ALA A 473 -11.68 -6.46 4.11
CA ALA A 473 -10.36 -7.08 4.24
C ALA A 473 -10.03 -7.44 5.70
N VAL A 474 -10.59 -6.69 6.64
CA VAL A 474 -10.72 -7.03 8.06
C VAL A 474 -12.20 -7.23 8.37
N THR A 475 -12.53 -8.22 9.22
CA THR A 475 -13.90 -8.55 9.64
C THR A 475 -14.17 -8.15 11.10
N PRO A 476 -15.44 -7.94 11.49
CA PRO A 476 -15.81 -7.64 12.89
C PRO A 476 -15.32 -8.66 13.94
N ASN A 477 -15.05 -9.91 13.54
CA ASN A 477 -14.52 -10.94 14.41
C ASN A 477 -13.00 -10.83 14.64
N GLN A 478 -12.26 -10.15 13.76
CA GLN A 478 -10.80 -9.96 13.85
C GLN A 478 -10.40 -8.72 14.66
N VAL A 479 -11.36 -7.89 15.08
CA VAL A 479 -11.15 -6.63 15.83
C VAL A 479 -11.84 -6.63 17.20
N ARG A 480 -12.18 -7.81 17.74
CA ARG A 480 -12.81 -7.94 19.08
C ARG A 480 -11.92 -7.36 20.18
N ASP A 481 -10.62 -7.54 20.06
CA ASP A 481 -9.57 -7.04 20.94
C ASP A 481 -9.38 -5.51 20.88
N LEU A 482 -9.96 -4.84 19.88
CA LEU A 482 -9.98 -3.38 19.75
C LEU A 482 -11.21 -2.74 20.43
N TYR A 483 -12.10 -3.54 21.03
CA TYR A 483 -13.32 -3.08 21.71
C TYR A 483 -13.30 -3.43 23.21
N ASP A 484 -12.83 -2.49 24.02
CA ASP A 484 -12.64 -2.63 25.47
C ASP A 484 -13.93 -2.32 26.24
N VAL A 485 -14.68 -3.35 26.64
CA VAL A 485 -15.77 -3.19 27.63
C VAL A 485 -15.16 -3.20 29.03
N VAL A 486 -15.02 -2.00 29.62
CA VAL A 486 -14.41 -1.81 30.94
C VAL A 486 -15.36 -2.31 32.02
N ALA A 487 -15.04 -3.48 32.57
CA ALA A 487 -15.82 -4.14 33.60
C ALA A 487 -16.06 -3.25 34.84
N LYS A 488 -17.14 -3.54 35.57
CA LYS A 488 -17.33 -2.98 36.92
C LYS A 488 -16.19 -3.46 37.81
N GLU A 489 -15.63 -2.55 38.61
CA GLU A 489 -14.76 -2.94 39.72
C GLU A 489 -15.52 -3.89 40.66
N PRO A 490 -14.86 -4.93 41.22
CA PRO A 490 -15.49 -5.86 42.15
C PRO A 490 -15.70 -5.17 43.50
N VAL A 491 -16.79 -4.40 43.60
CA VAL A 491 -17.27 -3.83 44.87
C VAL A 491 -17.45 -4.96 45.86
N ARG A 492 -16.64 -4.96 46.93
CA ARG A 492 -16.77 -5.90 48.04
C ARG A 492 -18.17 -5.77 48.64
N ARG A 493 -19.07 -6.70 48.29
CA ARG A 493 -20.38 -6.82 48.93
C ARG A 493 -20.19 -7.35 50.34
N ASN A 494 -20.19 -6.44 51.31
CA ASN A 494 -20.73 -6.78 52.62
C ASN A 494 -22.20 -7.19 52.43
N SER A 495 -22.67 -8.17 53.19
CA SER A 495 -24.06 -8.55 53.20
C SER A 495 -24.92 -7.42 53.79
N ASP A 496 -26.09 -7.16 53.21
CA ASP A 496 -27.31 -7.62 53.86
C ASP A 496 -28.57 -7.52 52.99
N LYS A 497 -29.45 -8.51 53.23
CA LYS A 497 -30.91 -8.54 53.01
C LYS A 497 -31.45 -8.55 51.58
N ILE A 498 -32.66 -9.13 51.54
CA ILE A 498 -33.43 -9.54 50.38
C ILE A 498 -34.60 -8.56 50.25
N ASP A 499 -34.95 -8.18 49.01
CA ASP A 499 -36.35 -7.91 48.67
C ASP A 499 -36.64 -8.35 47.23
N GLY A 500 -37.91 -8.67 46.94
CA GLY A 500 -38.33 -9.38 45.73
C GLY A 500 -38.86 -8.46 44.62
N GLY A 501 -38.21 -8.46 43.46
CA GLY A 501 -38.71 -7.80 42.25
C GLY A 501 -38.36 -8.57 40.98
N LYS A 502 -39.38 -8.96 40.20
CA LYS A 502 -39.19 -9.61 38.89
C LYS A 502 -38.65 -8.61 37.85
N PRO A 503 -37.51 -8.87 37.19
CA PRO A 503 -37.12 -8.16 35.97
C PRO A 503 -37.92 -8.68 34.77
N ALA A 504 -38.12 -7.83 33.75
CA ALA A 504 -38.79 -8.22 32.51
C ALA A 504 -37.85 -8.95 31.54
N THR A 505 -38.42 -9.79 30.66
CA THR A 505 -37.72 -10.65 29.71
C THR A 505 -37.05 -9.85 28.58
N GLY A 506 -35.77 -10.14 28.27
CA GLY A 506 -35.11 -9.55 27.11
C GLY A 506 -33.64 -9.95 26.95
N ALA A 507 -33.35 -10.87 26.02
CA ALA A 507 -32.05 -11.26 25.45
C ALA A 507 -30.89 -11.74 26.37
N ALA A 508 -30.76 -11.28 27.62
CA ALA A 508 -29.58 -11.57 28.46
C ALA A 508 -29.52 -12.99 29.05
N GLY A 509 -30.66 -13.68 29.16
CA GLY A 509 -30.78 -14.89 30.00
C GLY A 509 -30.07 -16.15 29.49
N THR A 510 -29.90 -16.31 28.18
CA THR A 510 -29.36 -17.56 27.59
C THR A 510 -27.89 -17.80 27.91
N GLN A 511 -27.08 -16.74 28.00
CA GLN A 511 -25.65 -16.87 28.30
C GLN A 511 -25.39 -17.12 29.79
N GLU A 512 -26.16 -16.51 30.70
CA GLU A 512 -26.07 -16.78 32.14
C GLU A 512 -26.56 -18.20 32.47
N GLU A 513 -27.56 -18.70 31.74
CA GLU A 513 -28.02 -20.09 31.82
C GLU A 513 -26.95 -21.08 31.30
N LEU A 514 -26.36 -20.81 30.12
CA LEU A 514 -25.28 -21.63 29.56
C LEU A 514 -24.05 -21.70 30.48
N LEU A 515 -23.63 -20.57 31.04
CA LEU A 515 -22.51 -20.52 32.00
C LEU A 515 -22.81 -21.36 33.24
N ARG A 516 -24.00 -21.21 33.82
CA ARG A 516 -24.42 -22.01 34.99
C ARG A 516 -24.44 -23.50 34.66
N TRP A 517 -24.99 -23.88 33.51
CA TRP A 517 -25.00 -25.27 33.06
C TRP A 517 -23.58 -25.82 32.88
N CYS A 518 -22.66 -25.07 32.25
CA CYS A 518 -21.26 -25.46 32.13
C CYS A 518 -20.57 -25.60 33.50
N GLN A 519 -20.90 -24.74 34.48
CA GLN A 519 -20.41 -24.85 35.86
C GLN A 519 -20.94 -26.11 36.56
N GLU A 520 -22.22 -26.44 36.37
CA GLU A 520 -22.85 -27.65 36.91
C GLU A 520 -22.25 -28.93 36.30
N GLN A 521 -22.02 -28.98 34.98
CA GLN A 521 -21.42 -30.16 34.32
C GLN A 521 -19.93 -30.36 34.63
N THR A 522 -19.19 -29.30 34.97
CA THR A 522 -17.76 -29.36 35.28
C THR A 522 -17.45 -29.43 36.77
N ALA A 523 -18.46 -29.37 37.64
CA ALA A 523 -18.29 -29.47 39.08
C ALA A 523 -17.68 -30.83 39.49
N GLY A 524 -16.66 -30.78 40.35
CA GLY A 524 -15.99 -31.97 40.89
C GLY A 524 -14.81 -32.50 40.08
N TYR A 525 -14.51 -31.95 38.90
CA TYR A 525 -13.30 -32.30 38.15
C TYR A 525 -12.06 -31.54 38.71
N PRO A 526 -10.95 -32.24 39.05
CA PRO A 526 -9.75 -31.58 39.54
C PRO A 526 -9.11 -30.68 38.47
N GLY A 527 -8.60 -29.51 38.89
CA GLY A 527 -8.01 -28.50 37.99
C GLY A 527 -9.01 -27.74 37.10
N VAL A 528 -10.30 -28.12 37.07
CA VAL A 528 -11.31 -27.48 36.21
C VAL A 528 -12.12 -26.46 37.02
N ARG A 529 -12.23 -25.23 36.50
CA ARG A 529 -13.10 -24.18 37.05
C ARG A 529 -13.59 -23.26 35.95
N VAL A 530 -14.86 -23.38 35.57
CA VAL A 530 -15.48 -22.49 34.58
C VAL A 530 -15.91 -21.19 35.28
N THR A 531 -15.09 -20.13 35.20
CA THR A 531 -15.43 -18.82 35.77
C THR A 531 -16.49 -18.11 34.95
N ASP A 532 -16.33 -18.12 33.64
CA ASP A 532 -17.12 -17.33 32.69
C ASP A 532 -16.90 -17.84 31.23
N LEU A 533 -17.65 -17.29 30.28
CA LEU A 533 -17.61 -17.68 28.85
C LEU A 533 -17.03 -16.60 27.92
N LEU A 534 -16.53 -15.47 28.44
CA LEU A 534 -16.11 -14.31 27.64
C LEU A 534 -14.62 -14.00 27.74
N ARG A 535 -14.00 -14.30 28.89
CA ARG A 535 -12.61 -14.07 29.24
C ARG A 535 -12.10 -15.16 30.20
N PRO A 536 -12.27 -16.47 29.90
CA PRO A 536 -11.95 -17.55 30.83
C PRO A 536 -10.57 -17.36 31.48
N ASP A 537 -10.61 -17.15 32.80
CA ASP A 537 -9.44 -17.16 33.67
C ASP A 537 -8.86 -18.58 33.72
N LEU A 538 -7.58 -18.70 34.08
CA LEU A 538 -6.83 -19.94 33.94
C LEU A 538 -7.51 -21.11 34.67
N LEU A 539 -7.72 -22.22 33.95
CA LEU A 539 -7.47 -23.53 34.53
C LEU A 539 -5.97 -23.59 34.82
N GLU A 540 -5.56 -23.63 36.08
CA GLU A 540 -4.21 -24.03 36.44
C GLU A 540 -4.09 -25.55 36.23
N PRO A 541 -3.21 -26.03 35.33
CA PRO A 541 -3.13 -27.45 34.96
C PRO A 541 -2.31 -28.25 35.98
N SER A 542 -2.72 -28.24 37.25
CA SER A 542 -1.96 -28.87 38.35
C SER A 542 -2.07 -30.41 38.36
N GLU A 543 -3.15 -30.98 37.79
CA GLU A 543 -3.42 -32.43 37.88
C GLU A 543 -3.87 -33.08 36.54
N LEU A 544 -3.76 -32.38 35.40
CA LEU A 544 -3.90 -33.02 34.09
C LEU A 544 -2.59 -33.73 33.71
N GLN A 545 -2.60 -35.06 33.83
CA GLN A 545 -1.41 -35.91 33.82
C GLN A 545 -0.74 -36.01 32.42
N GLY A 546 0.07 -35.02 32.06
CA GLY A 546 1.09 -35.12 31.01
C GLY A 546 0.71 -34.64 29.60
N LEU A 547 -0.40 -33.93 29.42
CA LEU A 547 -0.81 -33.36 28.12
C LEU A 547 -0.81 -31.82 28.15
N GLY A 548 -0.27 -31.19 27.11
CA GLY A 548 -0.29 -29.74 26.95
C GLY A 548 -1.70 -29.21 26.69
N ALA A 549 -1.97 -27.96 27.08
CA ALA A 549 -3.30 -27.35 26.94
C ALA A 549 -3.86 -27.38 25.50
N LEU A 550 -3.00 -27.24 24.49
CA LEU A 550 -3.36 -27.36 23.08
C LEU A 550 -3.76 -28.80 22.70
N GLU A 551 -3.08 -29.80 23.26
CA GLU A 551 -3.31 -31.23 22.96
C GLU A 551 -4.60 -31.72 23.64
N ALA A 552 -4.79 -31.35 24.92
CA ALA A 552 -6.03 -31.62 25.65
C ALA A 552 -7.24 -30.98 24.97
N THR A 553 -7.09 -29.74 24.47
CA THR A 553 -8.15 -29.06 23.71
C THR A 553 -8.42 -29.74 22.36
N ALA A 554 -7.37 -30.08 21.59
CA ALA A 554 -7.53 -30.78 20.31
C ALA A 554 -8.16 -32.17 20.47
N TRP A 555 -7.81 -32.89 21.53
CA TRP A 555 -8.43 -34.15 21.91
C TRP A 555 -9.91 -33.98 22.26
N ALA A 556 -10.26 -32.97 23.07
CA ALA A 556 -11.65 -32.70 23.46
C ALA A 556 -12.54 -32.34 22.25
N LEU A 557 -12.07 -31.48 21.34
CA LEU A 557 -12.78 -31.14 20.10
C LEU A 557 -13.02 -32.37 19.23
N LYS A 558 -11.98 -33.19 19.01
CA LYS A 558 -12.06 -34.42 18.20
C LYS A 558 -12.94 -35.50 18.83
N MET A 559 -12.95 -35.60 20.16
CA MET A 559 -13.79 -36.56 20.88
C MET A 559 -15.27 -36.15 20.83
N ALA A 560 -15.59 -34.85 20.95
CA ALA A 560 -16.94 -34.36 20.78
C ALA A 560 -17.46 -34.47 19.34
N GLU A 561 -16.58 -34.32 18.34
CA GLU A 561 -16.92 -34.57 16.94
C GLU A 561 -17.23 -36.06 16.70
N HIS A 562 -16.38 -36.98 17.19
CA HIS A 562 -16.50 -38.41 16.95
C HIS A 562 -17.61 -39.10 17.75
N GLU A 563 -17.70 -38.84 19.05
CA GLU A 563 -18.63 -39.54 19.96
C GLU A 563 -19.98 -38.83 20.10
N LEU A 564 -20.03 -37.50 19.93
CA LEU A 564 -21.23 -36.68 20.16
C LEU A 564 -21.78 -36.03 18.89
N GLY A 565 -21.07 -36.12 17.76
CA GLY A 565 -21.46 -35.50 16.49
C GLY A 565 -21.35 -33.97 16.46
N ILE A 566 -20.66 -33.35 17.43
CA ILE A 566 -20.60 -31.89 17.58
C ILE A 566 -19.35 -31.35 16.85
N THR A 567 -19.54 -30.91 15.61
CA THR A 567 -18.48 -30.39 14.74
C THR A 567 -17.79 -29.15 15.35
N PRO A 568 -16.44 -29.05 15.34
CA PRO A 568 -15.72 -27.92 15.92
C PRO A 568 -16.00 -26.59 15.22
N VAL A 569 -16.73 -25.69 15.90
CA VAL A 569 -16.98 -24.30 15.44
C VAL A 569 -15.70 -23.45 15.48
N LEU A 570 -14.71 -23.85 16.27
CA LEU A 570 -13.44 -23.15 16.46
C LEU A 570 -12.28 -24.12 16.66
N SER A 571 -11.06 -23.71 16.27
CA SER A 571 -9.87 -24.56 16.37
C SER A 571 -9.31 -24.61 17.80
N ALA A 572 -8.54 -25.67 18.12
CA ALA A 572 -7.86 -25.79 19.41
C ALA A 572 -6.93 -24.60 19.71
N LYS A 573 -6.29 -24.02 18.68
CA LYS A 573 -5.49 -22.80 18.79
C LYS A 573 -6.36 -21.60 19.19
N ALA A 574 -7.56 -21.44 18.61
CA ALA A 574 -8.45 -20.33 18.92
C ALA A 574 -9.02 -20.38 20.35
N VAL A 575 -9.32 -21.58 20.85
CA VAL A 575 -9.71 -21.82 22.26
C VAL A 575 -8.58 -21.42 23.20
N VAL A 576 -7.38 -21.98 23.02
CA VAL A 576 -6.22 -21.73 23.90
C VAL A 576 -5.73 -20.28 23.83
N ALA A 577 -5.75 -19.66 22.63
CA ALA A 577 -5.42 -18.25 22.46
C ALA A 577 -6.54 -17.30 22.93
N ARG A 578 -7.73 -17.82 23.28
CA ARG A 578 -8.93 -17.08 23.69
C ARG A 578 -9.40 -16.06 22.64
N SER A 579 -9.19 -16.35 21.36
CA SER A 579 -9.40 -15.40 20.26
C SER A 579 -10.83 -15.34 19.73
N ASP A 580 -11.68 -16.34 20.00
CA ASP A 580 -13.10 -16.29 19.62
C ASP A 580 -14.08 -16.81 20.69
N PRO A 581 -14.45 -15.95 21.65
CA PRO A 581 -15.45 -16.31 22.67
C PRO A 581 -16.85 -16.57 22.11
N LEU A 582 -17.23 -15.97 20.96
CA LEU A 582 -18.54 -16.25 20.36
C LEU A 582 -18.58 -17.60 19.66
N GLY A 583 -17.50 -17.99 18.98
CA GLY A 583 -17.31 -19.36 18.49
C GLY A 583 -17.37 -20.38 19.63
N LEU A 584 -16.74 -20.08 20.77
CA LEU A 584 -16.79 -20.94 21.96
C LEU A 584 -18.21 -21.03 22.57
N ILE A 585 -18.92 -19.92 22.71
CA ILE A 585 -20.31 -19.87 23.18
C ILE A 585 -21.23 -20.63 22.22
N ALA A 586 -21.07 -20.46 20.91
CA ALA A 586 -21.83 -21.21 19.90
C ALA A 586 -21.53 -22.71 19.98
N TYR A 587 -20.26 -23.11 20.13
CA TYR A 587 -19.87 -24.51 20.29
C TYR A 587 -20.50 -25.12 21.54
N LEU A 588 -20.31 -24.50 22.72
CA LEU A 588 -20.89 -24.96 23.99
C LEU A 588 -22.42 -24.96 23.99
N SER A 589 -23.06 -24.07 23.20
CA SER A 589 -24.52 -24.08 23.02
C SER A 589 -25.03 -25.35 22.34
N HIS A 590 -24.23 -26.04 21.52
CA HIS A 590 -24.62 -27.33 20.95
C HIS A 590 -24.65 -28.42 22.05
N PHE A 591 -23.64 -28.48 22.92
CA PHE A 591 -23.65 -29.39 24.08
C PHE A 591 -24.85 -29.11 24.99
N HIS A 592 -25.09 -27.85 25.32
CA HIS A 592 -26.26 -27.47 26.13
C HIS A 592 -27.57 -27.88 25.45
N SER A 593 -27.73 -27.64 24.14
CA SER A 593 -28.93 -28.06 23.38
C SER A 593 -29.17 -29.57 23.42
N ILE A 594 -28.10 -30.37 23.37
CA ILE A 594 -28.17 -31.85 23.38
C ILE A 594 -28.41 -32.39 24.80
N PHE A 595 -27.80 -31.80 25.84
CA PHE A 595 -27.71 -32.40 27.17
C PHE A 595 -28.54 -31.70 28.27
N LYS A 596 -29.11 -30.51 28.03
CA LYS A 596 -29.91 -29.76 29.04
C LYS A 596 -31.08 -30.56 29.65
N ASN A 597 -31.64 -31.50 28.89
CA ASN A 597 -32.81 -32.29 29.29
C ASN A 597 -32.44 -33.64 29.94
N VAL A 598 -31.15 -33.93 30.18
CA VAL A 598 -30.70 -35.17 30.83
C VAL A 598 -30.54 -34.92 32.34
N PRO A 599 -31.25 -35.65 33.22
CA PRO A 599 -31.18 -35.40 34.66
C PRO A 599 -29.83 -35.85 35.25
N PRO A 600 -29.25 -35.09 36.20
CA PRO A 600 -28.00 -35.48 36.86
C PRO A 600 -28.24 -36.66 37.81
N ASN A 601 -27.54 -37.76 37.57
CA ASN A 601 -27.73 -39.00 38.33
C ASN A 601 -26.80 -39.04 39.57
N PRO A 602 -27.31 -39.16 40.81
CA PRO A 602 -26.49 -39.31 42.00
C PRO A 602 -25.83 -40.70 42.12
N GLY A 603 -25.03 -40.89 43.17
CA GLY A 603 -24.24 -42.10 43.42
C GLY A 603 -25.03 -43.41 43.61
N PRO A 604 -24.35 -44.57 43.57
CA PRO A 604 -24.97 -45.83 43.17
C PRO A 604 -25.71 -46.59 44.28
N THR A 605 -26.96 -46.96 44.00
CA THR A 605 -27.67 -48.12 44.59
C THR A 605 -28.49 -48.84 43.51
N SER A 606 -28.78 -50.13 43.72
CA SER A 606 -29.21 -51.04 42.65
C SER A 606 -30.71 -51.38 42.67
N GLN A 607 -31.38 -51.32 41.52
CA GLN A 607 -32.28 -52.36 40.94
C GLN A 607 -33.08 -51.83 39.71
N GLY A 608 -33.40 -52.72 38.76
CA GLY A 608 -34.42 -52.48 37.71
C GLY A 608 -33.92 -51.98 36.34
N PHE A 609 -34.31 -52.70 35.28
CA PHE A 609 -34.10 -52.40 33.85
C PHE A 609 -35.48 -52.26 33.15
N PRO A 610 -35.65 -51.74 31.90
CA PRO A 610 -34.67 -51.78 30.79
C PRO A 610 -34.52 -50.53 29.87
N ALA A 611 -33.42 -50.55 29.11
CA ALA A 611 -33.07 -49.70 27.94
C ALA A 611 -32.90 -48.18 28.18
N THR A 612 -31.97 -47.49 27.51
CA THR A 612 -31.06 -47.88 26.42
C THR A 612 -29.64 -48.20 26.89
N SER A 613 -28.91 -49.03 26.12
CA SER A 613 -27.59 -49.55 26.52
C SER A 613 -26.45 -48.98 25.67
N SER A 614 -25.66 -48.07 26.24
CA SER A 614 -24.37 -47.63 25.66
C SER A 614 -23.43 -47.08 26.74
N ALA A 615 -23.77 -45.94 27.37
CA ALA A 615 -22.88 -45.18 28.23
C ALA A 615 -22.27 -45.95 29.43
N VAL A 616 -23.02 -46.87 30.04
CA VAL A 616 -22.56 -47.65 31.22
C VAL A 616 -21.41 -48.61 30.87
N LEU A 617 -21.36 -49.11 29.63
CA LEU A 617 -20.26 -49.97 29.15
C LEU A 617 -18.97 -49.19 28.86
N PHE A 618 -19.06 -47.88 28.63
CA PHE A 618 -17.91 -47.02 28.35
C PHE A 618 -17.09 -46.75 29.62
N LEU A 619 -17.74 -46.24 30.68
CA LEU A 619 -17.09 -45.94 31.96
C LEU A 619 -16.45 -47.19 32.60
N GLY A 620 -17.14 -48.33 32.53
CA GLY A 620 -16.62 -49.61 33.04
C GLY A 620 -15.43 -50.18 32.27
N LYS A 621 -15.20 -49.74 31.03
CA LYS A 621 -13.96 -50.05 30.28
C LYS A 621 -12.84 -49.09 30.65
N LEU A 622 -13.12 -47.78 30.69
CA LEU A 622 -12.14 -46.74 31.01
C LEU A 622 -11.45 -47.00 32.36
N GLN A 623 -12.22 -47.35 33.39
CA GLN A 623 -11.71 -47.63 34.74
C GLN A 623 -10.82 -48.89 34.81
N ARG A 624 -11.07 -49.90 33.96
CA ARG A 624 -10.24 -51.13 33.88
C ARG A 624 -8.95 -50.92 33.09
N THR A 625 -8.96 -50.05 32.07
CA THR A 625 -7.74 -49.71 31.32
C THR A 625 -6.77 -48.94 32.20
N LEU A 626 -7.25 -47.92 32.94
CA LEU A 626 -6.42 -47.12 33.86
C LEU A 626 -5.78 -47.93 35.01
N GLN A 627 -6.37 -49.07 35.40
CA GLN A 627 -5.78 -49.96 36.41
C GLN A 627 -4.70 -50.90 35.83
N ARG A 628 -4.67 -51.17 34.53
CA ARG A 628 -3.63 -52.02 33.91
C ARG A 628 -2.31 -51.29 33.67
N THR A 629 -2.34 -49.99 33.37
CA THR A 629 -1.12 -49.19 33.10
C THR A 629 -0.22 -48.97 34.32
N ARG A 630 -0.63 -49.41 35.52
CA ARG A 630 0.18 -49.34 36.77
C ARG A 630 0.87 -50.65 37.17
N ALA A 631 0.82 -51.68 36.33
CA ALA A 631 1.31 -53.03 36.66
C ALA A 631 2.35 -53.59 35.67
N GLN A 632 2.98 -52.74 34.85
CA GLN A 632 3.92 -53.17 33.80
C GLN A 632 5.20 -52.30 33.71
N GLU A 633 5.67 -51.79 34.85
CA GLU A 633 7.05 -51.31 35.04
C GLU A 633 7.68 -52.09 36.20
N ASN A 634 8.39 -53.19 35.87
CA ASN A 634 9.44 -53.88 36.64
C ASN A 634 9.59 -55.33 36.13
N GLY A 635 10.80 -55.73 35.73
CA GLY A 635 11.13 -57.11 35.36
C GLY A 635 12.11 -57.21 34.18
N GLU A 636 13.32 -57.71 34.43
CA GLU A 636 14.39 -57.89 33.44
C GLU A 636 14.59 -59.35 33.01
N ASP A 637 15.11 -59.49 31.79
CA ASP A 637 16.03 -60.53 31.27
C ASP A 637 15.54 -61.94 30.82
N THR A 638 16.29 -62.47 29.85
CA THR A 638 16.43 -63.84 29.32
C THR A 638 15.37 -64.43 28.35
N GLY A 639 15.81 -64.82 27.15
CA GLY A 639 15.91 -66.28 26.94
C GLY A 639 15.25 -67.05 25.77
N GLY A 640 14.74 -66.45 24.69
CA GLY A 640 14.73 -67.07 23.33
C GLY A 640 13.87 -68.31 22.92
N LYS A 641 13.79 -68.48 21.59
CA LYS A 641 13.30 -69.61 20.74
C LYS A 641 11.80 -69.75 20.34
N LYS A 642 11.62 -70.10 19.05
CA LYS A 642 10.39 -70.51 18.28
C LYS A 642 10.09 -72.03 18.48
N PRO A 643 9.08 -72.72 17.87
CA PRO A 643 8.19 -72.37 16.73
C PRO A 643 6.72 -72.90 16.72
N ARG A 644 6.03 -72.76 15.55
CA ARG A 644 4.87 -73.53 15.01
C ARG A 644 3.45 -73.04 15.43
N LEU A 645 2.57 -72.54 14.52
CA LEU A 645 1.69 -73.20 13.48
C LEU A 645 0.71 -74.22 14.11
N GLU A 646 -0.58 -74.32 13.76
CA GLU A 646 -1.35 -74.25 12.48
C GLU A 646 -2.82 -73.74 12.79
N VAL A 647 -3.53 -72.86 12.03
CA VAL A 647 -4.33 -72.99 10.76
C VAL A 647 -5.88 -73.04 10.93
N GLU A 648 -6.57 -72.00 10.39
CA GLU A 648 -7.93 -71.95 9.76
C GLU A 648 -9.23 -72.22 10.60
N ALA A 649 -10.47 -71.92 10.15
CA ALA A 649 -11.00 -71.66 8.80
C ALA A 649 -12.28 -70.75 8.71
N ASN A 650 -12.70 -70.49 7.46
CA ASN A 650 -14.06 -70.20 6.94
C ASN A 650 -14.64 -68.77 6.90
N SER A 651 -14.64 -68.21 5.68
CA SER A 651 -15.68 -67.36 5.09
C SER A 651 -16.51 -68.15 4.04
N PRO A 652 -17.61 -67.59 3.49
CA PRO A 652 -18.20 -68.05 2.23
C PRO A 652 -17.89 -67.10 1.04
N SER A 653 -17.94 -67.64 -0.18
CA SER A 653 -17.58 -66.99 -1.47
C SER A 653 -18.76 -67.03 -2.47
N VAL A 654 -18.56 -66.55 -3.72
CA VAL A 654 -19.27 -66.82 -5.03
C VAL A 654 -19.09 -65.57 -5.93
N GLU A 655 -18.74 -65.57 -7.23
CA GLU A 655 -18.30 -66.53 -8.29
C GLU A 655 -17.37 -65.70 -9.25
N GLU A 656 -16.20 -66.15 -9.72
CA GLU A 656 -15.87 -67.03 -10.90
C GLU A 656 -16.14 -66.44 -12.32
N PRO A 657 -15.45 -66.87 -13.43
CA PRO A 657 -14.22 -67.71 -13.55
C PRO A 657 -13.11 -67.10 -14.50
N PRO A 658 -12.44 -67.81 -15.46
CA PRO A 658 -10.97 -68.07 -15.52
C PRO A 658 -10.18 -67.29 -16.62
N ALA A 659 -8.85 -67.11 -16.66
CA ALA A 659 -7.64 -67.98 -16.44
C ALA A 659 -7.36 -69.02 -17.55
N PRO A 660 -6.12 -69.58 -17.70
CA PRO A 660 -4.79 -69.27 -17.12
C PRO A 660 -3.91 -68.50 -18.16
N ASP A 661 -2.59 -68.61 -18.45
CA ASP A 661 -1.36 -69.35 -18.02
C ASP A 661 -0.13 -68.57 -18.65
N SER A 662 1.19 -68.80 -18.52
CA SER A 662 2.10 -69.73 -17.80
C SER A 662 3.57 -69.17 -17.79
N GLY A 663 4.61 -69.99 -17.54
CA GLY A 663 5.91 -69.84 -18.27
C GLY A 663 7.24 -69.51 -17.54
N VAL A 664 7.33 -69.73 -16.22
CA VAL A 664 8.51 -69.84 -15.31
C VAL A 664 9.86 -70.37 -15.92
N PRO A 665 11.06 -70.24 -15.27
CA PRO A 665 11.93 -69.07 -14.93
C PRO A 665 13.39 -69.20 -15.51
N PRO A 666 14.40 -68.35 -15.14
CA PRO A 666 15.30 -68.66 -14.00
C PRO A 666 15.83 -67.43 -13.21
N THR A 667 16.83 -67.64 -12.33
CA THR A 667 17.31 -66.78 -11.21
C THR A 667 18.44 -65.78 -11.56
N PRO A 668 18.85 -64.84 -10.65
CA PRO A 668 19.11 -63.43 -11.00
C PRO A 668 20.59 -63.06 -11.24
N PRO A 669 20.88 -61.87 -11.82
CA PRO A 669 21.14 -60.69 -10.97
C PRO A 669 20.60 -59.34 -11.49
N SER A 670 20.54 -58.37 -10.58
CA SER A 670 20.67 -56.90 -10.81
C SER A 670 19.94 -56.24 -11.99
N GLN A 671 18.77 -55.64 -11.72
CA GLN A 671 18.34 -54.43 -12.44
C GLN A 671 18.06 -53.28 -11.47
N ASN A 672 18.83 -52.20 -11.67
CA ASN A 672 18.52 -50.84 -11.25
C ASN A 672 18.07 -50.10 -12.52
N GLN A 673 17.32 -49.00 -12.41
CA GLN A 673 16.51 -48.41 -13.51
C GLN A 673 15.26 -49.29 -13.78
N GLU A 674 14.01 -48.82 -13.79
CA GLU A 674 13.49 -47.54 -14.30
C GLU A 674 12.52 -46.83 -13.33
N ALA A 675 12.99 -45.77 -12.64
CA ALA A 675 12.12 -44.83 -11.91
C ALA A 675 12.74 -43.41 -11.72
N GLY A 676 13.96 -43.16 -12.23
CA GLY A 676 14.77 -41.99 -11.83
C GLY A 676 14.78 -40.79 -12.79
N ALA A 677 14.19 -40.90 -13.98
CA ALA A 677 14.39 -39.92 -15.06
C ALA A 677 13.76 -38.53 -14.80
N GLY A 678 12.77 -38.43 -13.90
CA GLY A 678 12.08 -37.17 -13.57
C GLY A 678 12.59 -36.45 -12.32
N GLU A 679 13.67 -36.94 -11.70
CA GLU A 679 14.15 -36.50 -10.38
C GLU A 679 15.53 -35.83 -10.41
N LEU A 680 16.17 -35.72 -11.58
CA LEU A 680 17.50 -35.14 -11.76
C LEU A 680 17.49 -33.99 -12.78
N CYS A 681 18.37 -33.01 -12.62
CA CYS A 681 18.53 -31.89 -13.56
C CYS A 681 19.32 -32.31 -14.80
N ALA A 682 18.74 -32.09 -15.98
CA ALA A 682 19.35 -32.44 -17.27
C ALA A 682 20.55 -31.56 -17.70
N LEU A 683 21.09 -30.71 -16.82
CA LEU A 683 22.33 -29.93 -17.04
C LEU A 683 23.45 -30.25 -16.05
N CYS A 684 23.15 -30.41 -14.76
CA CYS A 684 24.17 -30.68 -13.73
C CYS A 684 24.13 -32.11 -13.16
N GLY A 685 23.11 -32.92 -13.50
CA GLY A 685 22.93 -34.29 -12.98
C GLY A 685 22.41 -34.38 -11.54
N GLU A 686 22.41 -33.28 -10.79
CA GLU A 686 22.00 -33.23 -9.38
C GLU A 686 20.48 -33.35 -9.19
N HIS A 687 20.06 -33.74 -7.98
CA HIS A 687 18.66 -33.98 -7.64
C HIS A 687 17.79 -32.73 -7.71
N LEU A 688 16.56 -32.89 -8.18
CA LEU A 688 15.57 -31.82 -8.35
C LEU A 688 14.39 -31.96 -7.40
N TYR A 689 14.39 -31.14 -6.36
CA TYR A 689 13.23 -30.94 -5.50
C TYR A 689 12.11 -30.24 -6.30
N ILE A 690 10.86 -30.59 -6.04
CA ILE A 690 9.69 -30.19 -6.84
C ILE A 690 9.53 -28.66 -6.87
N LEU A 691 9.93 -27.95 -5.81
CA LEU A 691 9.93 -26.49 -5.78
C LEU A 691 11.11 -25.85 -6.54
N GLU A 692 12.17 -26.59 -6.89
CA GLU A 692 13.28 -26.13 -7.75
C GLU A 692 13.07 -26.43 -9.24
N ARG A 693 12.16 -27.36 -9.57
CA ARG A 693 11.90 -27.82 -10.94
C ARG A 693 11.42 -26.67 -11.84
N LEU A 694 12.17 -26.46 -12.92
CA LEU A 694 11.76 -25.78 -14.15
C LEU A 694 11.56 -26.84 -15.23
N CYS A 695 10.45 -26.80 -15.96
CA CYS A 695 10.19 -27.71 -17.08
C CYS A 695 10.40 -26.98 -18.42
N ALA A 696 11.17 -27.57 -19.32
CA ALA A 696 11.47 -27.04 -20.64
C ALA A 696 11.74 -28.21 -21.61
N GLU A 697 11.14 -28.19 -22.81
CA GLU A 697 11.28 -29.26 -23.83
C GLU A 697 11.07 -30.70 -23.29
N GLY A 698 10.14 -30.86 -22.34
CA GLY A 698 9.85 -32.15 -21.69
C GLY A 698 10.92 -32.64 -20.70
N ARG A 699 11.94 -31.83 -20.40
CA ARG A 699 13.01 -32.11 -19.44
C ARG A 699 12.92 -31.18 -18.24
N PHE A 700 13.52 -31.60 -17.11
CA PHE A 700 13.57 -30.81 -15.88
C PHE A 700 14.97 -30.25 -15.62
N PHE A 701 15.02 -29.01 -15.14
CA PHE A 701 16.23 -28.27 -14.84
C PHE A 701 16.10 -27.53 -13.49
N HIS A 702 17.21 -27.26 -12.81
CA HIS A 702 17.21 -26.24 -11.74
C HIS A 702 17.03 -24.87 -12.38
N ARG A 703 16.19 -24.02 -11.78
CA ARG A 703 16.03 -22.60 -12.18
C ARG A 703 17.37 -21.87 -12.31
N ASN A 704 18.36 -22.21 -11.49
CA ASN A 704 19.71 -21.63 -11.53
C ASN A 704 20.66 -22.24 -12.58
N CYS A 705 20.41 -23.44 -13.10
CA CYS A 705 21.23 -24.05 -14.15
C CYS A 705 20.79 -23.63 -15.55
N PHE A 706 19.50 -23.32 -15.74
CA PHE A 706 18.94 -22.98 -17.04
C PHE A 706 19.23 -21.52 -17.44
N ARG A 707 20.48 -21.27 -17.86
CA ARG A 707 21.04 -19.93 -18.16
C ARG A 707 21.63 -19.86 -19.58
N CYS A 708 21.62 -18.66 -20.16
CA CYS A 708 22.26 -18.37 -21.44
C CYS A 708 23.78 -18.47 -21.33
N HIS A 709 24.42 -19.30 -22.16
CA HIS A 709 25.88 -19.49 -22.13
C HIS A 709 26.67 -18.18 -22.33
N THR A 710 26.19 -17.26 -23.19
CA THR A 710 26.90 -16.00 -23.50
C THR A 710 26.70 -14.87 -22.48
N CYS A 711 25.63 -14.88 -21.68
CA CYS A 711 25.31 -13.74 -20.80
C CYS A 711 24.76 -14.11 -19.41
N GLU A 712 24.79 -15.39 -19.05
CA GLU A 712 24.41 -15.96 -17.75
C GLU A 712 22.96 -15.66 -17.30
N ALA A 713 22.17 -14.99 -18.14
CA ALA A 713 20.78 -14.66 -17.89
C ALA A 713 19.92 -15.93 -17.84
N MET A 714 19.08 -16.02 -16.81
CA MET A 714 18.12 -17.10 -16.60
C MET A 714 17.12 -17.16 -17.78
N LEU A 715 16.98 -18.34 -18.37
CA LEU A 715 16.16 -18.58 -19.55
C LEU A 715 14.74 -18.98 -19.18
N TRP A 716 13.81 -18.73 -20.09
CA TRP A 716 12.36 -18.86 -19.87
C TRP A 716 11.71 -19.62 -21.01
N GLN A 717 10.66 -20.38 -20.73
CA GLN A 717 9.93 -21.18 -21.71
C GLN A 717 9.49 -20.31 -22.89
N GLY A 718 9.86 -20.70 -24.12
CA GLY A 718 9.62 -19.92 -25.35
C GLY A 718 10.65 -18.82 -25.69
N GLY A 719 11.62 -18.52 -24.81
CA GLY A 719 12.59 -17.42 -24.99
C GLY A 719 14.06 -17.83 -25.21
N TYR A 720 14.32 -19.09 -25.57
CA TYR A 720 15.66 -19.61 -25.84
C TYR A 720 15.71 -20.43 -27.13
N GLY A 721 16.92 -20.74 -27.57
CA GLY A 721 17.20 -21.87 -28.45
C GLY A 721 18.41 -22.64 -27.94
N GLN A 722 18.47 -23.94 -28.22
CA GLN A 722 19.69 -24.73 -28.06
C GLN A 722 20.48 -24.65 -29.38
N HIS A 723 21.79 -24.43 -29.32
CA HIS A 723 22.60 -24.43 -30.53
C HIS A 723 22.99 -25.89 -30.92
N PRO A 724 22.90 -26.30 -32.20
CA PRO A 724 22.92 -27.73 -32.54
C PRO A 724 24.26 -28.45 -32.34
N GLU A 725 25.38 -27.75 -32.43
CA GLU A 725 26.71 -28.37 -32.50
C GLU A 725 27.40 -28.55 -31.14
N ASP A 726 27.05 -27.72 -30.15
CA ASP A 726 27.66 -27.71 -28.81
C ASP A 726 26.65 -27.98 -27.68
N GLY A 727 25.35 -27.98 -27.98
CA GLY A 727 24.29 -28.35 -27.04
C GLY A 727 24.03 -27.32 -25.93
N HIS A 728 24.63 -26.13 -25.97
CA HIS A 728 24.36 -25.08 -24.99
C HIS A 728 23.06 -24.33 -25.29
N PHE A 729 22.43 -23.82 -24.23
CA PHE A 729 21.24 -22.97 -24.33
C PHE A 729 21.63 -21.49 -24.42
N TYR A 730 20.99 -20.79 -25.35
CA TYR A 730 21.18 -19.36 -25.60
C TYR A 730 19.83 -18.65 -25.57
N CYS A 731 19.78 -17.40 -25.10
CA CYS A 731 18.60 -16.57 -25.35
C CYS A 731 18.53 -16.20 -26.84
N LEU A 732 17.34 -15.87 -27.35
CA LEU A 732 17.09 -15.56 -28.78
C LEU A 732 17.92 -14.39 -29.37
N GLN A 733 18.75 -13.70 -28.57
CA GLN A 733 19.67 -12.65 -29.01
C GLN A 733 21.14 -13.08 -29.05
N HIS A 734 21.50 -14.20 -28.43
CA HIS A 734 22.86 -14.76 -28.44
C HIS A 734 22.93 -16.15 -29.08
N LEU A 735 21.81 -16.71 -29.53
CA LEU A 735 21.78 -17.92 -30.34
C LEU A 735 22.56 -17.69 -31.65
N PRO A 736 23.63 -18.46 -31.94
CA PRO A 736 24.37 -18.31 -33.19
C PRO A 736 23.46 -18.57 -34.40
N GLN A 737 23.52 -17.71 -35.42
CA GLN A 737 22.75 -17.91 -36.64
C GLN A 737 23.37 -19.02 -37.49
N THR A 738 22.64 -20.13 -37.65
CA THR A 738 23.06 -21.27 -38.45
C THR A 738 23.00 -20.97 -39.94
N GLY A 739 24.05 -20.36 -40.48
CA GLY A 739 24.41 -20.43 -41.89
C GLY A 739 23.56 -19.62 -42.87
N HIS A 740 23.70 -18.30 -42.85
CA HIS A 740 23.67 -17.59 -44.14
C HIS A 740 24.97 -17.91 -44.89
N LYS A 741 24.86 -18.65 -46.00
CA LYS A 741 25.94 -18.68 -46.99
C LYS A 741 25.99 -17.32 -47.67
N GLU A 742 27.17 -16.72 -47.71
CA GLU A 742 27.45 -15.58 -48.57
C GLU A 742 27.46 -16.08 -50.01
N ASP A 743 26.53 -15.61 -50.85
CA ASP A 743 26.56 -15.81 -52.29
C ASP A 743 27.20 -14.56 -52.90
N GLY A 744 28.42 -14.70 -53.42
CA GLY A 744 29.34 -13.59 -53.63
C GLY A 744 29.24 -12.94 -55.00
N THR A 745 29.36 -11.61 -55.05
CA THR A 745 29.62 -10.85 -56.28
C THR A 745 30.79 -9.88 -56.10
N ASP A 746 31.97 -10.39 -56.45
CA ASP A 746 32.99 -9.74 -57.29
C ASP A 746 33.57 -8.38 -56.83
N LEU A 747 34.79 -8.40 -56.26
CA LEU A 747 36.02 -8.02 -56.99
C LEU A 747 37.28 -8.14 -56.09
N GLY A 748 38.39 -8.62 -56.67
CA GLY A 748 39.71 -8.76 -56.02
C GLY A 748 40.61 -7.51 -56.13
N PRO A 749 41.96 -7.61 -55.98
CA PRO A 749 42.81 -8.77 -56.30
C PRO A 749 43.90 -9.17 -55.25
N GLU A 750 44.48 -10.38 -55.45
CA GLU A 750 45.83 -10.87 -55.01
C GLU A 750 46.16 -10.89 -53.49
N SER A 751 46.81 -11.89 -52.86
CA SER A 751 47.29 -13.26 -53.18
C SER A 751 47.61 -13.98 -51.82
N GLN A 752 48.15 -15.20 -51.64
CA GLN A 752 48.83 -16.19 -52.50
C GLN A 752 48.67 -17.66 -51.96
N ASP A 753 49.39 -18.59 -52.57
CA ASP A 753 49.37 -20.08 -52.54
C ASP A 753 49.68 -20.87 -51.23
N LEU A 754 48.81 -21.85 -50.90
CA LEU A 754 48.94 -23.34 -51.08
C LEU A 754 50.22 -24.10 -50.59
N PRO A 755 50.23 -25.46 -50.44
CA PRO A 755 49.36 -26.48 -51.08
C PRO A 755 48.79 -27.66 -50.25
N THR A 756 47.92 -28.45 -50.90
CA THR A 756 47.33 -29.75 -50.49
C THR A 756 47.91 -30.94 -51.30
N PRO A 757 47.40 -32.20 -51.18
CA PRO A 757 46.22 -32.72 -51.94
C PRO A 757 45.30 -33.58 -51.01
N ALA A 758 44.42 -34.55 -51.33
CA ALA A 758 43.77 -35.21 -52.51
C ALA A 758 42.59 -36.09 -51.94
N GLU A 759 41.62 -36.71 -52.63
CA GLU A 759 40.98 -36.62 -53.97
C GLU A 759 39.73 -37.57 -54.01
N ASN A 760 38.69 -37.24 -54.82
CA ASN A 760 37.74 -38.15 -55.53
C ASN A 760 36.84 -39.18 -54.74
N SER A 761 35.61 -39.56 -55.16
CA SER A 761 34.70 -39.16 -56.26
C SER A 761 33.23 -39.65 -56.06
N MET A 762 32.28 -39.16 -56.88
CA MET A 762 30.82 -39.46 -56.97
C MET A 762 30.49 -40.53 -58.08
N PRO A 763 29.25 -40.84 -58.61
CA PRO A 763 27.89 -40.24 -58.42
C PRO A 763 26.60 -41.17 -58.51
N SER A 764 25.42 -40.53 -58.41
CA SER A 764 24.09 -40.86 -59.06
C SER A 764 22.99 -41.74 -58.37
N GLY A 765 21.70 -41.35 -58.57
CA GLY A 765 20.45 -41.95 -58.02
C GLY A 765 19.53 -42.63 -59.07
N PRO A 766 18.15 -42.57 -59.05
CA PRO A 766 17.23 -41.69 -58.27
C PRO A 766 15.85 -42.27 -57.77
N SER A 767 15.02 -41.39 -57.14
CA SER A 767 13.52 -41.36 -57.09
C SER A 767 12.63 -42.41 -56.38
N THR A 768 11.64 -41.93 -55.57
CA THR A 768 10.16 -42.29 -55.53
C THR A 768 9.43 -41.48 -54.42
N SER A 769 8.08 -41.36 -54.43
CA SER A 769 7.28 -40.37 -53.65
C SER A 769 5.95 -40.89 -53.04
N VAL A 770 5.54 -40.42 -51.83
CA VAL A 770 4.18 -40.55 -51.23
C VAL A 770 3.83 -39.34 -50.32
N ILE A 771 2.54 -38.99 -50.19
CA ILE A 771 1.92 -37.85 -49.42
C ILE A 771 0.47 -38.28 -49.04
N PRO A 772 -0.26 -37.72 -48.03
CA PRO A 772 0.03 -37.25 -46.66
C PRO A 772 -0.79 -38.01 -45.57
N GLN A 773 -0.76 -37.57 -44.30
CA GLN A 773 -2.00 -37.26 -43.55
C GLN A 773 -1.76 -36.31 -42.36
N GLU A 774 -2.82 -35.62 -41.91
CA GLU A 774 -2.78 -34.59 -40.86
C GLU A 774 -3.03 -35.16 -39.45
N GLY A 775 -2.45 -34.52 -38.43
CA GLY A 775 -2.78 -34.72 -37.02
C GLY A 775 -2.63 -33.42 -36.26
N THR A 776 -3.74 -32.78 -35.90
CA THR A 776 -3.75 -31.39 -35.42
C THR A 776 -3.17 -31.26 -34.00
N SER A 777 -2.33 -30.27 -33.78
CA SER A 777 -1.92 -29.80 -32.45
C SER A 777 -1.67 -28.28 -32.51
N PRO A 778 -1.92 -27.54 -31.41
CA PRO A 778 -1.94 -26.08 -31.46
C PRO A 778 -0.57 -25.47 -31.78
N VAL A 779 -0.58 -24.46 -32.65
CA VAL A 779 0.60 -23.66 -33.00
C VAL A 779 1.12 -22.94 -31.75
N PRO A 780 2.43 -23.01 -31.43
CA PRO A 780 3.01 -22.21 -30.35
C PRO A 780 2.95 -20.72 -30.68
N ASP A 781 2.30 -19.92 -29.83
CA ASP A 781 2.30 -18.46 -29.94
C ASP A 781 3.68 -17.88 -29.56
N PRO A 782 4.40 -17.18 -30.46
CA PRO A 782 5.73 -16.63 -30.21
C PRO A 782 5.74 -15.34 -29.33
N SER A 783 4.64 -15.01 -28.66
CA SER A 783 4.46 -13.70 -28.02
C SER A 783 5.20 -13.47 -26.68
N GLN A 784 5.71 -14.52 -26.02
CA GLN A 784 6.24 -14.47 -24.65
C GLN A 784 7.72 -14.02 -24.57
N PRO A 785 8.06 -12.94 -23.83
CA PRO A 785 9.42 -12.40 -23.80
C PRO A 785 10.31 -12.99 -22.69
N THR A 786 11.51 -13.45 -23.05
CA THR A 786 12.59 -13.76 -22.09
C THR A 786 13.01 -12.56 -21.23
N ARG A 787 13.42 -12.84 -19.98
CA ARG A 787 14.05 -11.89 -19.03
C ARG A 787 15.33 -11.25 -19.60
N ARG A 788 15.20 -10.11 -20.29
CA ARG A 788 16.32 -9.24 -20.69
C ARG A 788 16.63 -8.23 -19.59
N LEU A 789 17.91 -7.97 -19.34
CA LEU A 789 18.36 -6.78 -18.60
C LEU A 789 18.03 -5.53 -19.44
N ILE A 790 17.44 -4.49 -18.84
CA ILE A 790 17.14 -3.23 -19.55
C ILE A 790 18.47 -2.47 -19.82
N ARG A 791 19.12 -2.79 -20.95
CA ARG A 791 20.35 -2.15 -21.41
C ARG A 791 20.04 -0.83 -22.12
N LEU A 792 20.10 0.28 -21.38
CA LEU A 792 20.14 1.64 -21.93
C LEU A 792 21.10 1.71 -23.13
N SER A 793 20.62 2.24 -24.24
CA SER A 793 21.35 2.39 -25.49
C SER A 793 22.55 3.35 -25.35
N SER A 794 23.50 3.28 -26.28
CA SER A 794 24.64 4.23 -26.28
C SER A 794 24.17 5.69 -26.44
N PRO A 795 23.20 6.01 -27.33
CA PRO A 795 22.61 7.34 -27.42
C PRO A 795 21.94 7.82 -26.12
N GLU A 796 21.23 6.97 -25.37
CA GLU A 796 20.67 7.37 -24.07
C GLU A 796 21.76 7.68 -23.04
N ARG A 797 22.81 6.85 -22.96
CA ARG A 797 23.95 7.13 -22.07
C ARG A 797 24.65 8.44 -22.45
N GLN A 798 24.79 8.72 -23.75
CA GLN A 798 25.33 9.97 -24.24
C GLN A 798 24.41 11.16 -23.94
N ARG A 799 23.08 11.04 -24.11
CA ARG A 799 22.09 12.07 -23.74
C ARG A 799 22.09 12.36 -22.24
N LEU A 800 22.16 11.32 -21.41
CA LEU A 800 22.33 11.45 -19.96
C LEU A 800 23.66 12.14 -19.60
N SER A 801 24.76 11.81 -20.29
CA SER A 801 26.07 12.45 -20.04
C SER A 801 26.17 13.89 -20.58
N SER A 802 25.31 14.28 -21.53
CA SER A 802 25.25 15.62 -22.12
C SER A 802 24.16 16.52 -21.52
N LEU A 803 23.46 16.07 -20.48
CA LEU A 803 22.65 16.93 -19.59
C LEU A 803 23.51 17.81 -18.66
N ASN A 804 24.59 18.38 -19.19
CA ASN A 804 25.36 19.42 -18.50
C ASN A 804 24.51 20.70 -18.43
N LEU A 805 24.22 21.15 -17.21
CA LEU A 805 23.42 22.36 -16.95
C LEU A 805 24.26 23.64 -17.05
N THR A 806 24.77 23.91 -18.25
CA THR A 806 25.38 25.18 -18.67
C THR A 806 24.45 25.90 -19.65
N PRO A 807 23.74 26.96 -19.23
CA PRO A 807 23.11 27.89 -20.17
C PRO A 807 24.18 28.68 -20.93
N ASP A 808 23.94 28.92 -22.21
CA ASP A 808 24.73 29.83 -23.04
C ASP A 808 24.57 31.27 -22.49
N PRO A 809 25.65 32.02 -22.19
CA PRO A 809 25.58 33.16 -21.28
C PRO A 809 25.26 34.52 -21.95
N GLU A 810 24.28 34.59 -22.84
CA GLU A 810 23.78 35.88 -23.35
C GLU A 810 22.33 35.79 -23.91
N LEU A 811 21.36 36.40 -23.21
CA LEU A 811 20.08 36.95 -23.71
C LEU A 811 19.12 37.30 -22.55
N GLU A 812 18.68 38.56 -22.47
CA GLU A 812 17.72 39.02 -21.44
C GLU A 812 16.29 38.45 -21.61
N PRO A 813 15.49 38.38 -20.53
CA PRO A 813 14.10 37.92 -20.58
C PRO A 813 13.16 38.96 -21.20
N PRO A 814 12.39 38.63 -22.26
CA PRO A 814 11.48 39.58 -22.90
C PRO A 814 10.24 39.91 -22.03
N PRO A 815 9.59 41.08 -22.26
CA PRO A 815 8.44 41.52 -21.48
C PRO A 815 7.19 40.65 -21.69
N LYS A 816 6.28 40.69 -20.70
CA LYS A 816 5.06 39.88 -20.68
C LYS A 816 3.98 40.46 -21.61
N PRO A 817 3.28 39.64 -22.42
CA PRO A 817 2.25 40.12 -23.34
C PRO A 817 0.97 40.61 -22.62
N PRO A 818 0.19 41.52 -23.25
CA PRO A 818 -1.06 42.03 -22.70
C PRO A 818 -2.19 40.98 -22.70
N ARG A 819 -3.22 41.23 -21.88
CA ARG A 819 -4.27 40.24 -21.54
C ARG A 819 -5.19 39.80 -22.70
N SER A 820 -5.22 40.50 -23.84
CA SER A 820 -6.08 40.17 -24.98
C SER A 820 -5.72 38.85 -25.67
N CYS A 821 -4.42 38.53 -25.78
CA CYS A 821 -3.97 37.31 -26.46
C CYS A 821 -4.43 36.00 -25.77
N ALA A 822 -4.79 36.06 -24.48
CA ALA A 822 -5.29 34.90 -23.73
C ALA A 822 -6.72 34.47 -24.11
N ALA A 823 -7.49 35.33 -24.80
CA ALA A 823 -8.81 34.97 -25.34
C ALA A 823 -8.67 34.17 -26.66
N LEU A 824 -7.90 34.70 -27.61
CA LEU A 824 -7.62 34.03 -28.90
C LEU A 824 -6.95 32.66 -28.70
N ALA A 825 -6.05 32.54 -27.71
CA ALA A 825 -5.42 31.25 -27.38
C ALA A 825 -6.38 30.21 -26.77
N ARG A 826 -7.55 30.60 -26.25
CA ARG A 826 -8.62 29.67 -25.82
C ARG A 826 -9.49 29.23 -26.98
N GLN A 827 -9.90 30.19 -27.82
CA GLN A 827 -10.71 29.94 -29.01
C GLN A 827 -10.01 28.97 -29.98
N ALA A 828 -8.68 29.04 -30.08
CA ALA A 828 -7.85 28.09 -30.83
C ALA A 828 -7.67 26.71 -30.17
N LEU A 829 -7.94 26.56 -28.87
CA LEU A 829 -7.92 25.26 -28.16
C LEU A 829 -9.27 24.55 -28.22
N GLU A 830 -10.38 25.29 -28.18
CA GLU A 830 -11.73 24.75 -28.22
C GLU A 830 -12.03 24.05 -29.55
N GLY A 831 -11.54 24.58 -30.68
CA GLY A 831 -11.65 23.93 -32.00
C GLY A 831 -10.83 22.65 -32.17
N SER A 832 -9.91 22.32 -31.24
CA SER A 832 -9.02 21.17 -31.36
C SER A 832 -9.53 19.89 -30.67
N PHE A 833 -10.73 19.91 -30.07
CA PHE A 833 -11.20 18.83 -29.20
C PHE A 833 -12.34 17.97 -29.80
N VAL A 834 -12.78 18.24 -31.03
CA VAL A 834 -13.94 17.56 -31.66
C VAL A 834 -13.60 16.18 -32.25
N GLY A 835 -12.32 15.81 -32.31
CA GLY A 835 -11.83 14.58 -32.97
C GLY A 835 -11.92 13.28 -32.15
N TRP A 836 -12.59 13.27 -31.00
CA TRP A 836 -12.79 12.07 -30.17
C TRP A 836 -14.28 11.96 -29.80
N GLY A 837 -14.98 11.01 -30.43
CA GLY A 837 -16.44 10.93 -30.43
C GLY A 837 -17.05 10.60 -29.07
N VAL A 838 -17.47 11.62 -28.32
CA VAL A 838 -18.35 11.51 -27.15
C VAL A 838 -19.40 12.63 -27.21
N PRO A 839 -20.72 12.34 -27.19
CA PRO A 839 -21.75 13.37 -27.27
C PRO A 839 -21.76 14.33 -26.08
N GLY A 840 -21.28 15.55 -26.28
CA GLY A 840 -21.26 16.59 -25.26
C GLY A 840 -22.59 17.33 -25.11
N GLN A 841 -23.54 16.78 -24.35
CA GLN A 841 -24.69 17.58 -23.91
C GLN A 841 -24.24 18.68 -22.93
N SER A 842 -24.52 19.93 -23.28
CA SER A 842 -24.22 21.09 -22.43
C SER A 842 -25.43 21.46 -21.57
N PRO A 843 -25.27 21.66 -20.26
CA PRO A 843 -26.37 22.18 -19.43
C PRO A 843 -26.56 23.67 -19.70
N GLN A 844 -27.55 24.01 -20.54
CA GLN A 844 -27.96 25.39 -20.72
C GLN A 844 -28.58 25.94 -19.43
N VAL A 845 -28.02 27.03 -18.91
CA VAL A 845 -28.62 27.78 -17.80
C VAL A 845 -29.53 28.84 -18.41
N VAL A 846 -30.84 28.57 -18.38
CA VAL A 846 -31.88 29.56 -18.70
C VAL A 846 -32.43 30.15 -17.39
N VAL A 847 -32.69 31.45 -17.39
CA VAL A 847 -33.20 32.18 -16.23
C VAL A 847 -34.71 32.01 -16.13
N ALA A 848 -35.21 31.65 -14.95
CA ALA A 848 -36.64 31.59 -14.67
C ALA A 848 -37.17 32.96 -14.21
N MET A 849 -38.27 33.40 -14.83
CA MET A 849 -39.27 34.28 -14.25
C MET A 849 -40.64 33.59 -14.41
N GLU A 850 -41.62 34.03 -13.63
CA GLU A 850 -42.90 33.36 -13.42
C GLU A 850 -43.92 33.66 -14.54
N GLU A 851 -44.75 32.67 -14.92
CA GLU A 851 -46.22 32.71 -15.02
C GLU A 851 -46.78 31.34 -15.50
N GLU A 852 -48.09 31.22 -15.80
CA GLU A 852 -48.92 30.04 -15.47
C GLU A 852 -49.34 29.10 -16.64
N GLU A 853 -50.15 28.10 -16.27
CA GLU A 853 -51.06 27.22 -17.06
C GLU A 853 -50.55 25.95 -17.81
N GLU A 854 -50.85 24.81 -17.17
CA GLU A 854 -51.56 23.60 -17.69
C GLU A 854 -50.95 22.56 -18.67
N GLN A 855 -51.47 21.34 -18.46
CA GLN A 855 -51.59 20.15 -19.35
C GLN A 855 -50.38 19.23 -19.63
N SER A 856 -50.65 17.93 -19.40
CA SER A 856 -49.91 16.70 -19.74
C SER A 856 -50.54 16.07 -21.02
N PRO A 857 -50.14 14.88 -21.61
CA PRO A 857 -49.39 13.75 -21.01
C PRO A 857 -48.49 12.83 -21.91
N SER A 858 -47.73 11.94 -21.23
CA SER A 858 -47.46 10.49 -21.54
C SER A 858 -46.64 9.97 -22.75
N SER A 859 -46.17 8.71 -22.59
CA SER A 859 -45.45 7.78 -23.51
C SER A 859 -44.01 8.15 -23.91
N SER A 860 -42.97 7.29 -23.80
CA SER A 860 -42.71 5.91 -24.32
C SER A 860 -42.16 5.92 -25.77
N ASP A 861 -41.25 5.05 -26.25
CA ASP A 861 -40.64 3.80 -25.74
C ASP A 861 -39.18 3.59 -26.26
N GLU A 862 -38.48 2.62 -25.65
CA GLU A 862 -37.41 1.73 -26.18
C GLU A 862 -36.08 2.27 -26.79
N GLU A 863 -35.07 1.38 -26.72
CA GLU A 863 -33.69 1.54 -27.20
C GLU A 863 -33.48 0.89 -28.58
N LYS A 864 -32.46 1.34 -29.33
CA LYS A 864 -31.71 0.49 -30.28
C LYS A 864 -30.37 1.09 -30.67
N GLU A 865 -29.34 0.24 -30.64
CA GLU A 865 -28.02 0.54 -31.19
C GLU A 865 -27.97 0.23 -32.69
N ALA A 866 -27.08 0.93 -33.40
CA ALA A 866 -26.53 0.51 -34.68
C ALA A 866 -25.11 1.09 -34.81
N GLU A 867 -24.12 0.24 -35.01
CA GLU A 867 -22.77 0.66 -35.42
C GLU A 867 -22.78 0.99 -36.91
N GLU A 868 -22.11 2.08 -37.33
CA GLU A 868 -21.76 2.28 -38.73
C GLU A 868 -20.37 2.89 -38.87
N THR A 869 -19.50 2.20 -39.62
CA THR A 869 -18.09 2.58 -39.81
C THR A 869 -17.96 3.59 -40.94
N VAL A 870 -17.53 4.82 -40.63
CA VAL A 870 -17.32 5.89 -41.63
C VAL A 870 -15.84 6.00 -41.98
N ALA A 871 -15.52 6.05 -43.27
CA ALA A 871 -14.16 6.19 -43.79
C ALA A 871 -13.57 7.60 -43.53
N LEU A 872 -12.24 7.70 -43.51
CA LEU A 872 -11.53 8.98 -43.37
C LEU A 872 -11.71 9.84 -44.64
N ASP A 873 -12.12 11.09 -44.43
CA ASP A 873 -12.47 12.03 -45.50
C ASP A 873 -11.24 12.75 -46.08
N SER A 874 -11.27 13.02 -47.39
CA SER A 874 -10.23 13.66 -48.21
C SER A 874 -9.78 15.02 -47.66
N ASP A 875 -10.71 15.76 -47.06
CA ASP A 875 -10.45 17.08 -46.46
C ASP A 875 -9.50 16.98 -45.24
N THR A 876 -9.44 15.84 -44.54
CA THR A 876 -8.54 15.65 -43.40
C THR A 876 -7.07 15.52 -43.85
N GLU A 877 -6.82 14.82 -44.97
CA GLU A 877 -5.48 14.69 -45.54
C GLU A 877 -4.99 16.03 -46.11
N GLN A 878 -5.87 16.79 -46.79
CA GLN A 878 -5.53 18.15 -47.25
C GLN A 878 -5.31 19.14 -46.10
N ALA A 879 -6.03 19.04 -44.99
CA ALA A 879 -5.76 19.83 -43.79
C ALA A 879 -4.37 19.53 -43.19
N LEU A 880 -3.98 18.25 -43.10
CA LEU A 880 -2.67 17.82 -42.61
C LEU A 880 -1.53 18.27 -43.54
N LEU A 881 -1.69 18.13 -44.87
CA LEU A 881 -0.74 18.63 -45.86
C LEU A 881 -0.61 20.17 -45.83
N THR A 882 -1.67 20.88 -45.47
CA THR A 882 -1.65 22.35 -45.31
C THR A 882 -0.97 22.77 -44.00
N LEU A 883 -1.12 21.98 -42.92
CA LEU A 883 -0.35 22.15 -41.68
C LEU A 883 1.15 21.93 -41.90
N ALA A 884 1.53 20.87 -42.63
CA ALA A 884 2.93 20.56 -42.93
C ALA A 884 3.65 21.69 -43.71
N LYS A 885 2.95 22.34 -44.66
CA LYS A 885 3.48 23.47 -45.45
C LYS A 885 3.71 24.76 -44.66
N ASN A 886 3.17 24.88 -43.44
CA ASN A 886 3.30 26.08 -42.59
C ASN A 886 4.45 26.04 -41.56
N SER A 887 5.42 25.15 -41.78
CA SER A 887 6.57 24.87 -40.90
C SER A 887 7.39 26.11 -40.49
N GLY A 888 7.54 27.10 -41.37
CA GLY A 888 8.27 28.34 -41.11
C GLY A 888 7.76 29.16 -39.91
N THR A 889 6.53 28.91 -39.45
CA THR A 889 5.94 29.62 -38.30
C THR A 889 6.58 29.22 -36.95
N MET A 890 7.23 28.05 -36.88
CA MET A 890 7.84 27.50 -35.65
C MET A 890 9.12 28.22 -35.16
N SER A 891 9.46 29.38 -35.73
CA SER A 891 10.52 30.27 -35.24
C SER A 891 9.99 31.35 -34.26
N LYS A 892 8.70 31.73 -34.35
CA LYS A 892 8.16 32.92 -33.66
C LYS A 892 7.83 32.77 -32.16
N TYR A 893 7.94 31.57 -31.57
CA TYR A 893 7.61 31.34 -30.15
C TYR A 893 8.66 30.51 -29.39
N PRO A 894 9.76 31.13 -28.89
CA PRO A 894 10.82 30.44 -28.16
C PRO A 894 10.33 29.70 -26.89
N THR A 895 9.28 30.19 -26.25
CA THR A 895 8.66 29.58 -25.07
C THR A 895 7.98 28.25 -25.36
N TRP A 896 7.40 28.05 -26.56
CA TRP A 896 6.76 26.79 -26.92
C TRP A 896 7.78 25.68 -27.15
N ARG A 897 8.86 25.93 -27.91
CA ARG A 897 9.97 24.95 -28.05
C ARG A 897 10.56 24.59 -26.67
N ARG A 898 10.82 25.57 -25.80
CA ARG A 898 11.32 25.33 -24.43
C ARG A 898 10.34 24.53 -23.56
N THR A 899 9.02 24.67 -23.75
CA THR A 899 8.00 23.93 -23.00
C THR A 899 7.83 22.50 -23.51
N LEU A 900 7.84 22.31 -24.83
CA LEU A 900 7.66 21.00 -25.46
C LEU A 900 8.90 20.12 -25.26
N MET A 901 10.11 20.67 -25.40
CA MET A 901 11.37 19.98 -25.03
C MET A 901 11.45 19.67 -23.52
N ARG A 902 10.77 20.44 -22.66
CA ARG A 902 10.67 20.12 -21.23
C ARG A 902 9.73 18.93 -21.00
N ARG A 903 8.53 18.92 -21.62
CA ARG A 903 7.59 17.80 -21.51
C ARG A 903 8.21 16.49 -22.00
N ALA A 904 8.90 16.52 -23.14
CA ALA A 904 9.65 15.37 -23.65
C ALA A 904 10.65 14.83 -22.60
N ARG A 905 11.44 15.70 -21.96
CA ARG A 905 12.36 15.31 -20.86
C ARG A 905 11.63 14.81 -19.60
N GLU A 906 10.48 15.38 -19.26
CA GLU A 906 9.64 14.93 -18.14
C GLU A 906 9.01 13.55 -18.42
N GLU A 907 8.69 13.23 -19.67
CA GLU A 907 8.14 11.96 -20.13
C GLU A 907 9.24 10.88 -20.27
N GLU A 908 10.40 11.24 -20.81
CA GLU A 908 11.64 10.45 -20.82
C GLU A 908 12.07 10.07 -19.39
N MET A 909 12.00 11.01 -18.44
CA MET A 909 12.25 10.75 -17.02
C MET A 909 11.21 9.83 -16.37
N LYS A 910 9.91 10.00 -16.66
CA LYS A 910 8.85 9.09 -16.17
C LYS A 910 9.03 7.66 -16.70
N ARG A 911 9.35 7.53 -17.99
CA ARG A 911 9.68 6.26 -18.65
C ARG A 911 10.87 5.59 -17.95
N PHE A 912 11.95 6.34 -17.72
CA PHE A 912 13.13 5.85 -17.02
C PHE A 912 12.81 5.34 -15.61
N CYS A 913 12.05 6.12 -14.82
CA CYS A 913 11.60 5.69 -13.49
C CYS A 913 10.71 4.43 -13.52
N LYS A 914 9.81 4.30 -14.50
CA LYS A 914 8.99 3.09 -14.71
C LYS A 914 9.87 1.87 -15.00
N ALA A 915 10.81 1.99 -15.94
CA ALA A 915 11.75 0.91 -16.27
C ALA A 915 12.61 0.49 -15.07
N GLN A 916 13.09 1.46 -14.28
CA GLN A 916 13.92 1.19 -13.11
C GLN A 916 13.14 0.54 -11.96
N ALA A 917 11.87 0.90 -11.76
CA ALA A 917 10.99 0.26 -10.78
C ALA A 917 10.72 -1.22 -11.15
N VAL A 918 10.40 -1.49 -12.41
CA VAL A 918 10.19 -2.86 -12.93
C VAL A 918 11.45 -3.71 -12.78
N GLN A 919 12.61 -3.20 -13.21
CA GLN A 919 13.89 -3.91 -13.07
C GLN A 919 14.25 -4.20 -11.61
N ARG A 920 13.95 -3.27 -10.68
CA ARG A 920 14.13 -3.53 -9.24
C ARG A 920 13.22 -4.66 -8.77
N ARG A 921 11.93 -4.64 -9.11
CA ARG A 921 10.96 -5.63 -8.62
C ARG A 921 11.25 -7.03 -9.14
N LEU A 922 11.67 -7.17 -10.39
CA LEU A 922 12.14 -8.43 -10.97
C LEU A 922 13.36 -9.03 -10.23
N ASN A 923 14.22 -8.21 -9.64
CA ASN A 923 15.37 -8.67 -8.84
C ASN A 923 14.95 -9.07 -7.40
N GLU A 924 13.99 -8.35 -6.82
CA GLU A 924 13.39 -8.73 -5.52
C GLU A 924 12.66 -10.07 -5.62
N ILE A 925 11.91 -10.30 -6.71
CA ILE A 925 11.21 -11.56 -6.98
C ILE A 925 12.20 -12.71 -7.21
N GLU A 926 13.28 -12.50 -7.97
CA GLU A 926 14.34 -13.52 -8.15
C GLU A 926 14.97 -13.94 -6.81
N THR A 927 15.22 -12.97 -5.92
CA THR A 927 15.76 -13.24 -4.57
C THR A 927 14.76 -14.05 -3.73
N ALA A 928 13.50 -13.62 -3.69
CA ALA A 928 12.45 -14.29 -2.93
C ALA A 928 12.13 -15.71 -3.45
N LEU A 929 12.25 -15.94 -4.76
CA LEU A 929 12.08 -17.27 -5.36
C LEU A 929 13.24 -18.20 -4.99
N GLY A 930 14.48 -17.72 -4.97
CA GLY A 930 15.63 -18.49 -4.47
C GLY A 930 15.53 -18.84 -2.98
N GLU A 931 14.98 -17.94 -2.15
CA GLU A 931 14.69 -18.23 -0.74
C GLU A 931 13.60 -19.31 -0.59
N LEU A 932 12.55 -19.27 -1.41
CA LEU A 932 11.47 -20.27 -1.43
C LEU A 932 11.92 -21.63 -1.95
N GLU A 933 12.80 -21.67 -2.95
CA GLU A 933 13.45 -22.89 -3.42
C GLU A 933 14.27 -23.53 -2.28
N ALA A 934 15.08 -22.72 -1.57
CA ALA A 934 15.86 -23.18 -0.42
C ALA A 934 15.05 -23.50 0.86
N GLU A 935 13.80 -23.04 0.99
CA GLU A 935 12.86 -23.50 2.03
C GLU A 935 12.15 -24.79 1.59
N GLY A 936 11.67 -24.83 0.35
CA GLY A 936 11.01 -25.97 -0.27
C GLY A 936 11.85 -27.24 -0.20
N THR A 937 13.12 -27.16 -0.60
CA THR A 937 14.06 -28.29 -0.54
C THR A 937 14.22 -28.86 0.88
N LYS A 938 14.12 -28.03 1.94
CA LYS A 938 14.15 -28.52 3.34
C LYS A 938 12.86 -29.24 3.71
N VAL A 939 11.69 -28.71 3.30
CA VAL A 939 10.39 -29.34 3.54
C VAL A 939 10.26 -30.67 2.78
N GLU A 940 10.78 -30.74 1.54
CA GLU A 940 10.77 -31.98 0.77
C GLU A 940 11.75 -33.02 1.33
N LEU A 941 12.95 -32.60 1.77
CA LEU A 941 13.87 -33.47 2.51
C LEU A 941 13.23 -34.01 3.81
N ALA A 942 12.47 -33.21 4.53
CA ALA A 942 11.70 -33.67 5.69
C ALA A 942 10.62 -34.71 5.30
N LEU A 943 9.82 -34.42 4.27
CA LEU A 943 8.79 -35.33 3.75
C LEU A 943 9.38 -36.67 3.25
N ARG A 944 10.49 -36.64 2.51
CA ARG A 944 11.17 -37.83 1.97
C ARG A 944 11.85 -38.66 3.07
N SER A 945 12.51 -38.02 4.04
CA SER A 945 13.19 -38.72 5.16
C SER A 945 12.22 -39.38 6.14
N HIS A 946 11.02 -38.81 6.34
CA HIS A 946 10.00 -39.35 7.24
C HIS A 946 9.06 -40.35 6.52
N SER A 947 9.53 -41.01 5.46
CA SER A 947 8.77 -41.94 4.62
C SER A 947 8.06 -43.05 5.42
N ALA A 948 8.73 -43.62 6.43
CA ALA A 948 8.22 -44.70 7.27
C ALA A 948 7.17 -44.28 8.34
N LEU A 949 6.89 -42.99 8.53
CA LEU A 949 5.99 -42.52 9.60
C LEU A 949 4.52 -42.36 9.16
N LEU A 950 3.63 -42.51 10.14
CA LEU A 950 2.16 -42.46 9.99
C LEU A 950 1.69 -41.13 9.35
N ALA A 951 0.68 -41.22 8.48
CA ALA A 951 0.16 -40.09 7.69
C ALA A 951 -0.21 -38.86 8.54
N GLN A 952 -0.64 -39.06 9.79
CA GLN A 952 -1.05 -38.00 10.71
C GLN A 952 0.11 -37.04 11.10
N GLN A 953 1.38 -37.45 10.98
CA GLN A 953 2.54 -36.57 11.16
C GLN A 953 3.01 -35.88 9.87
N LYS A 954 2.54 -36.31 8.69
CA LYS A 954 2.90 -35.71 7.39
C LYS A 954 2.03 -34.50 7.02
N SER A 955 0.84 -34.38 7.63
CA SER A 955 -0.10 -33.27 7.43
C SER A 955 0.49 -31.86 7.57
N PRO A 956 1.21 -31.47 8.64
CA PRO A 956 1.72 -30.09 8.78
C PRO A 956 2.79 -29.74 7.74
N TRP A 957 3.63 -30.71 7.34
CA TRP A 957 4.63 -30.53 6.30
C TRP A 957 4.00 -30.37 4.92
N LEU A 958 2.90 -31.08 4.63
CA LEU A 958 2.11 -30.90 3.42
C LEU A 958 1.37 -29.55 3.38
N GLU A 959 0.92 -29.04 4.54
CA GLU A 959 0.31 -27.71 4.63
C GLU A 959 1.34 -26.60 4.37
N GLN A 960 2.53 -26.67 4.99
CA GLN A 960 3.64 -25.75 4.70
C GLN A 960 4.06 -25.84 3.23
N TRP A 961 4.13 -27.06 2.67
CA TRP A 961 4.45 -27.28 1.26
C TRP A 961 3.47 -26.57 0.32
N LEU A 962 2.16 -26.72 0.54
CA LEU A 962 1.13 -26.05 -0.26
C LEU A 962 1.23 -24.52 -0.17
N GLN A 963 1.53 -23.98 1.01
CA GLN A 963 1.77 -22.53 1.19
C GLN A 963 2.99 -22.04 0.39
N LEU A 964 4.08 -22.82 0.36
CA LEU A 964 5.28 -22.49 -0.43
C LEU A 964 5.00 -22.55 -1.94
N VAL A 965 4.26 -23.55 -2.41
CA VAL A 965 3.81 -23.64 -3.82
C VAL A 965 2.91 -22.46 -4.19
N GLN A 966 1.92 -22.11 -3.37
CA GLN A 966 1.04 -20.97 -3.62
C GLN A 966 1.83 -19.64 -3.67
N LYS A 967 2.80 -19.47 -2.77
CA LYS A 967 3.67 -18.28 -2.73
C LYS A 967 4.63 -18.22 -3.92
N LYS A 968 5.18 -19.35 -4.38
CA LYS A 968 5.96 -19.45 -5.64
C LYS A 968 5.09 -19.05 -6.84
N ASN A 969 3.88 -19.60 -6.96
CA ASN A 969 2.97 -19.31 -8.07
C ASN A 969 2.56 -17.83 -8.10
N SER A 970 2.30 -17.21 -6.94
CA SER A 970 2.01 -15.77 -6.86
C SER A 970 3.16 -14.90 -7.35
N LEU A 971 4.41 -15.25 -7.02
CA LEU A 971 5.60 -14.51 -7.47
C LEU A 971 5.88 -14.71 -8.97
N LEU A 972 5.59 -15.89 -9.52
CA LEU A 972 5.69 -16.15 -10.97
C LEU A 972 4.63 -15.37 -11.77
N ALA A 973 3.41 -15.22 -11.24
CA ALA A 973 2.37 -14.40 -11.85
C ALA A 973 2.76 -12.91 -11.88
N GLU A 974 3.35 -12.41 -10.78
CA GLU A 974 3.89 -11.05 -10.70
C GLU A 974 5.10 -10.84 -11.65
N GLU A 975 6.00 -11.82 -11.73
CA GLU A 975 7.14 -11.80 -12.68
C GLU A 975 6.64 -11.71 -14.15
N ALA A 976 5.58 -12.45 -14.50
CA ALA A 976 4.98 -12.40 -15.83
C ALA A 976 4.33 -11.05 -16.16
N GLU A 977 3.61 -10.43 -15.22
CA GLU A 977 3.00 -9.09 -15.41
C GLU A 977 4.07 -7.99 -15.59
N LEU A 978 5.15 -8.05 -14.80
CA LEU A 978 6.30 -7.17 -14.95
C LEU A 978 6.99 -7.35 -16.30
N MET A 979 7.06 -8.58 -16.83
CA MET A 979 7.61 -8.83 -18.17
C MET A 979 6.72 -8.30 -19.31
N LEU A 980 5.40 -8.26 -19.16
CA LEU A 980 4.51 -7.52 -20.09
C LEU A 980 4.82 -6.01 -20.06
N THR A 981 5.09 -5.47 -18.87
CA THR A 981 5.51 -4.06 -18.71
C THR A 981 6.87 -3.77 -19.36
N VAL A 982 7.81 -4.74 -19.35
CA VAL A 982 9.07 -4.65 -20.12
C VAL A 982 8.79 -4.64 -21.64
N LYS A 983 7.84 -5.44 -22.14
CA LYS A 983 7.45 -5.46 -23.57
C LYS A 983 6.87 -4.11 -24.00
N GLU A 984 5.98 -3.52 -23.20
CA GLU A 984 5.42 -2.17 -23.42
C GLU A 984 6.52 -1.10 -23.48
N LEU A 985 7.49 -1.16 -22.56
CA LEU A 985 8.63 -0.23 -22.53
C LEU A 985 9.53 -0.40 -23.76
N ASN A 986 9.81 -1.62 -24.23
CA ASN A 986 10.64 -1.83 -25.42
C ASN A 986 9.97 -1.26 -26.69
N LEU A 987 8.67 -1.52 -26.88
CA LEU A 987 7.91 -1.00 -28.03
C LEU A 987 7.84 0.54 -28.03
N GLN A 988 7.69 1.16 -26.85
CA GLN A 988 7.79 2.62 -26.70
C GLN A 988 9.18 3.18 -27.06
N GLU A 989 10.26 2.40 -26.90
CA GLU A 989 11.60 2.82 -27.33
C GLU A 989 11.73 2.82 -28.85
N GLN A 990 11.29 1.73 -29.48
CA GLN A 990 11.28 1.57 -30.92
C GLN A 990 10.43 2.64 -31.59
N GLN A 991 9.23 2.92 -31.04
CA GLN A 991 8.39 4.02 -31.50
C GLN A 991 9.11 5.36 -31.37
N LEU A 992 9.71 5.65 -30.21
CA LEU A 992 10.43 6.91 -29.95
C LEU A 992 11.67 7.09 -30.84
N GLN A 993 12.35 6.02 -31.22
CA GLN A 993 13.48 6.04 -32.16
C GLN A 993 12.99 6.29 -33.60
N LEU A 994 12.01 5.52 -34.07
CA LEU A 994 11.42 5.68 -35.41
C LEU A 994 10.83 7.08 -35.58
N ASP A 995 10.18 7.63 -34.54
CA ASP A 995 9.71 9.02 -34.49
C ASP A 995 10.85 10.03 -34.71
N GLN A 996 12.03 9.79 -34.13
CA GLN A 996 13.17 10.71 -34.26
C GLN A 996 13.83 10.62 -35.63
N GLU A 997 13.95 9.41 -36.19
CA GLU A 997 14.46 9.18 -37.54
C GLU A 997 13.52 9.80 -38.60
N LEU A 998 12.20 9.53 -38.48
CA LEU A 998 11.17 10.10 -39.35
C LEU A 998 11.12 11.63 -39.25
N ARG A 999 11.20 12.20 -38.02
CA ARG A 999 11.34 13.66 -37.84
C ARG A 999 12.64 14.19 -38.44
N GLY A 1000 13.71 13.41 -38.52
CA GLY A 1000 14.94 13.76 -39.21
C GLY A 1000 14.70 14.04 -40.70
N TYR A 1001 14.03 13.12 -41.39
CA TYR A 1001 13.64 13.28 -42.79
C TYR A 1001 12.58 14.38 -42.98
N MET A 1002 11.53 14.44 -42.16
CA MET A 1002 10.47 15.45 -42.26
C MET A 1002 10.97 16.91 -42.09
N ASN A 1003 12.07 17.13 -41.37
CA ASN A 1003 12.64 18.47 -41.18
C ASN A 1003 13.55 18.93 -42.34
N GLN A 1004 13.80 18.09 -43.36
CA GLN A 1004 14.49 18.49 -44.59
C GLN A 1004 13.52 19.17 -45.56
N GLU A 1005 13.98 20.22 -46.25
CA GLU A 1005 13.17 20.91 -47.27
C GLU A 1005 12.84 19.96 -48.43
N GLY A 1006 11.57 19.90 -48.84
CA GLY A 1006 11.08 18.91 -49.82
C GLY A 1006 11.70 19.01 -51.24
N THR A 1007 12.38 20.11 -51.52
CA THR A 1007 13.22 20.36 -52.71
C THR A 1007 14.57 19.65 -52.67
N LEU A 1008 15.05 19.26 -51.49
CA LEU A 1008 16.36 18.61 -51.27
C LEU A 1008 16.25 17.09 -51.07
N LYS A 1009 15.05 16.57 -50.74
CA LYS A 1009 14.80 15.13 -50.56
C LYS A 1009 14.93 14.36 -51.87
N THR A 1010 15.86 13.40 -51.91
CA THR A 1010 16.03 12.46 -53.02
C THR A 1010 14.88 11.44 -53.07
N PRO A 1011 14.72 10.66 -54.17
CA PRO A 1011 13.76 9.56 -54.20
C PRO A 1011 14.03 8.48 -53.12
N ALA A 1012 15.30 8.26 -52.77
CA ALA A 1012 15.69 7.31 -51.73
C ALA A 1012 15.29 7.78 -50.33
N ASP A 1013 15.39 9.10 -50.04
CA ASP A 1013 14.95 9.66 -48.76
C ASP A 1013 13.44 9.51 -48.56
N ARG A 1014 12.65 9.66 -49.63
CA ARG A 1014 11.19 9.44 -49.61
C ARG A 1014 10.86 7.97 -49.39
N GLN A 1015 11.56 7.06 -50.08
CA GLN A 1015 11.40 5.62 -49.86
C GLN A 1015 11.80 5.19 -48.43
N ALA A 1016 12.79 5.86 -47.82
CA ALA A 1016 13.15 5.66 -46.42
C ALA A 1016 12.10 6.22 -45.46
N GLU A 1017 11.54 7.39 -45.75
CA GLU A 1017 10.43 8.02 -45.00
C GLU A 1017 9.18 7.11 -45.00
N ASP A 1018 8.78 6.55 -46.15
CA ASP A 1018 7.69 5.58 -46.27
C ASP A 1018 7.96 4.27 -45.48
N GLN A 1019 9.20 3.75 -45.55
CA GLN A 1019 9.58 2.55 -44.80
C GLN A 1019 9.63 2.78 -43.28
N LEU A 1020 10.06 3.96 -42.83
CA LEU A 1020 10.03 4.34 -41.41
C LEU A 1020 8.59 4.51 -40.92
N LEU A 1021 7.72 5.15 -41.72
CA LEU A 1021 6.31 5.31 -41.40
C LEU A 1021 5.60 3.95 -41.29
N LYS A 1022 5.88 3.00 -42.20
CA LYS A 1022 5.33 1.64 -42.10
C LYS A 1022 5.77 0.93 -40.82
N LYS A 1023 7.08 0.94 -40.50
CA LYS A 1023 7.62 0.37 -39.25
C LYS A 1023 7.00 1.03 -38.01
N LEU A 1024 6.72 2.33 -38.06
CA LEU A 1024 6.10 3.07 -36.97
C LEU A 1024 4.66 2.58 -36.73
N VAL A 1025 3.88 2.37 -37.79
CA VAL A 1025 2.53 1.77 -37.73
C VAL A 1025 2.59 0.33 -37.19
N ASP A 1026 3.52 -0.49 -37.68
CA ASP A 1026 3.72 -1.88 -37.21
C ASP A 1026 4.00 -1.93 -35.70
N VAL A 1027 4.81 -1.01 -35.17
CA VAL A 1027 5.11 -0.90 -33.72
C VAL A 1027 3.91 -0.37 -32.92
N VAL A 1028 3.10 0.54 -33.48
CA VAL A 1028 1.87 1.01 -32.82
C VAL A 1028 0.85 -0.13 -32.71
N ASN A 1029 0.63 -0.91 -33.78
CA ASN A 1029 -0.26 -2.07 -33.77
C ASN A 1029 0.16 -3.09 -32.68
N GLN A 1030 1.45 -3.41 -32.59
CA GLN A 1030 2.00 -4.29 -31.54
C GLN A 1030 1.81 -3.75 -30.11
N ARG A 1031 1.71 -2.42 -29.93
CA ARG A 1031 1.38 -1.82 -28.63
C ARG A 1031 -0.11 -1.94 -28.31
N ASP A 1032 -0.97 -1.76 -29.30
CA ASP A 1032 -2.43 -1.82 -29.11
C ASP A 1032 -2.90 -3.26 -28.91
N GLU A 1033 -2.28 -4.24 -29.57
CA GLU A 1033 -2.40 -5.68 -29.27
C GLU A 1033 -1.99 -6.00 -27.82
N LEU A 1034 -0.87 -5.44 -27.34
CA LEU A 1034 -0.41 -5.66 -25.96
C LEU A 1034 -1.34 -5.02 -24.92
N ILE A 1035 -1.89 -3.84 -25.21
CA ILE A 1035 -2.88 -3.16 -24.36
C ILE A 1035 -4.18 -3.96 -24.32
N ARG A 1036 -4.66 -4.46 -25.47
CA ARG A 1036 -5.81 -5.37 -25.55
C ARG A 1036 -5.59 -6.63 -24.72
N PHE A 1037 -4.46 -7.30 -24.87
CA PHE A 1037 -4.13 -8.50 -24.10
C PHE A 1037 -4.12 -8.24 -22.58
N GLN A 1038 -3.61 -7.08 -22.14
CA GLN A 1038 -3.66 -6.67 -20.73
C GLN A 1038 -5.10 -6.43 -20.25
N GLU A 1039 -5.96 -5.82 -21.06
CA GLU A 1039 -7.37 -5.56 -20.72
C GLU A 1039 -8.21 -6.85 -20.73
N GLU A 1040 -8.06 -7.70 -21.75
CA GLU A 1040 -8.71 -9.02 -21.86
C GLU A 1040 -8.35 -9.93 -20.68
N ARG A 1041 -7.08 -9.87 -20.21
CA ARG A 1041 -6.65 -10.55 -18.99
C ARG A 1041 -7.25 -9.90 -17.73
N ARG A 1042 -7.29 -8.56 -17.63
CA ARG A 1042 -7.94 -7.85 -16.51
C ARG A 1042 -9.43 -8.17 -16.40
N LEU A 1043 -10.10 -8.38 -17.53
CA LEU A 1043 -11.52 -8.75 -17.60
C LEU A 1043 -11.77 -10.22 -17.23
N SER A 1044 -10.85 -11.14 -17.54
CA SER A 1044 -10.97 -12.55 -17.13
C SER A 1044 -10.56 -12.82 -15.68
N GLU A 1045 -9.78 -11.93 -15.05
CA GLU A 1045 -9.50 -11.94 -13.60
C GLU A 1045 -10.68 -11.37 -12.74
N LEU A 1046 -11.77 -10.87 -13.35
CA LEU A 1046 -12.99 -10.49 -12.63
C LEU A 1046 -13.83 -11.74 -12.25
N PRO A 1047 -14.34 -11.84 -11.02
CA PRO A 1047 -15.20 -12.95 -10.63
C PRO A 1047 -16.52 -12.90 -11.40
N SER A 1048 -16.83 -13.96 -12.15
CA SER A 1048 -18.10 -14.11 -12.85
C SER A 1048 -19.26 -14.05 -11.85
N LYS A 1049 -20.23 -13.16 -12.12
CA LYS A 1049 -21.49 -13.15 -11.36
C LYS A 1049 -22.18 -14.51 -11.51
N PRO A 1050 -22.82 -15.06 -10.46
CA PRO A 1050 -23.68 -16.22 -10.60
C PRO A 1050 -24.79 -15.88 -11.60
N GLY A 1051 -24.77 -16.52 -12.76
CA GLY A 1051 -25.80 -16.32 -13.79
C GLY A 1051 -27.11 -16.92 -13.33
N THR A 1052 -28.19 -16.13 -13.36
CA THR A 1052 -29.54 -16.62 -13.14
C THR A 1052 -29.91 -17.57 -14.28
N GLN A 1053 -29.95 -18.88 -14.01
CA GLN A 1053 -30.59 -19.82 -14.92
C GLN A 1053 -32.12 -19.69 -14.73
N GLY A 1054 -32.82 -19.61 -15.86
CA GLY A 1054 -34.28 -19.78 -15.98
C GLY A 1054 -34.60 -21.04 -16.75
#